data_AF-A0A5P2QRT1-F1
#
_entry.id   AF-A0A5P2QRT1-F1
#
_cell.length_a   1.000
_cell.length_b   1.000
_cell.length_c   1.000
_cell.angle_alpha   90.00
_cell.angle_beta   90.00
_cell.angle_gamma   90.00
#
_symmetry.space_group_name_H-M   'P 1'
#
loop_
_entity.id
_entity.type
_entity.pdbx_description
1 polymer ?
#
loop_
_entity_poly.entity_id
_entity_poly.type
_entity_poly.pdbx_seq_one_letter_code
_entity_poly.pdbx_strand_id
1 'polypeptide(L)'
;MPQVGVWLVATIKAGGAAAFALKTAASLALNFAVAKLTAPSGPRPQEITTEARSSNAKRYRHLGMVRASGVLAFYDWVHDGRYRRLYKLIAVAEGGMQSVQQWYLDGEPVSVDADGYVLTAPYNGEAKVRLRLRKGYGDELDGGDWSELREMFPDAWTADHRLRGVGTILATFNAVDTEDIPKIYPGGDPEVSAVIIGSPAYWVGNGESQLSNRNPAVHLSDVLCHPKYGALSASDVTGFQAARDDCVVNVPTAGGTRPRYRSGISYALAEPMKDTAQKLLDAMGGRAWITPDGKLTVEAGVWKAPTVTIEERHIVEMDYGAGTERISRVTTLVPTYVAPEARWQETSADPVEDVAAIARWGEGEPKEIDLLAVQHFGQAAHLATQQLARMNPARRMTVTLRAMGFLLIGEIRVAVNIPRLGLNNVPFWIDSLSFDGTNFTADLLQADPAAIADISIAREGSPHPTPQDVSSGTATVSTPITAVTVVTSEGPPFIRVEGTVQGQPGFRAMGQYRISGTGRWVDMIREDAATGLYSFRTAPLADLREYDVRTFFGQRMGADGQLVLESTPVSVTGVDVVANNTAPANPVLVSATGAAGGTLTVKFTPDLGVNYWRTGLYRGAAGSAFASATLVKWAYDTSAEVTMTAPIPAAGARFWLQSQNQSQVKSGATVVGNYPA
;
A
#
# COMPACT_ATOMS: atom_id res chain seq x y z
N MET A 1 -25.98 -2.11 21.24
CA MET A 1 -24.60 -2.59 21.43
C MET A 1 -24.26 -2.57 22.91
N PRO A 2 -23.57 -3.58 23.43
CA PRO A 2 -23.04 -3.55 24.79
C PRO A 2 -21.94 -2.49 24.91
N GLN A 3 -22.04 -1.61 25.92
CA GLN A 3 -21.02 -0.58 26.22
C GLN A 3 -19.99 -1.13 27.20
N VAL A 4 -18.70 -0.89 26.97
CA VAL A 4 -17.61 -1.32 27.86
C VAL A 4 -17.46 -0.34 29.04
N GLY A 5 -17.50 0.95 28.71
CA GLY A 5 -17.54 2.04 29.66
C GLY A 5 -18.96 2.32 30.14
N VAL A 6 -19.10 2.82 31.37
CA VAL A 6 -20.42 3.05 31.97
C VAL A 6 -20.48 4.44 32.59
N TRP A 7 -21.60 5.12 32.33
CA TRP A 7 -22.00 6.32 33.05
C TRP A 7 -22.90 5.94 34.22
N LEU A 8 -22.50 6.31 35.43
CA LEU A 8 -23.32 6.10 36.63
C LEU A 8 -24.00 7.41 37.03
N VAL A 9 -25.33 7.37 37.15
CA VAL A 9 -26.15 8.49 37.61
C VAL A 9 -26.90 8.07 38.87
N ALA A 10 -26.61 8.71 40.00
CA ALA A 10 -27.40 8.55 41.20
C ALA A 10 -28.73 9.30 41.02
N THR A 11 -29.86 8.61 41.21
CA THR A 11 -31.19 9.22 41.02
C THR A 11 -31.83 9.47 42.39
N ILE A 12 -31.94 10.73 42.81
CA ILE A 12 -32.53 11.08 44.11
C ILE A 12 -33.99 11.52 43.88
N LYS A 13 -34.95 10.69 44.30
CA LYS A 13 -36.38 10.98 44.20
C LYS A 13 -36.90 11.41 45.58
N ALA A 14 -36.56 12.62 46.01
CA ALA A 14 -37.08 13.16 47.27
C ALA A 14 -38.42 13.90 47.07
N GLY A 15 -39.49 13.38 47.66
CA GLY A 15 -40.76 14.08 47.83
C GLY A 15 -40.74 14.96 49.09
N GLY A 16 -40.86 16.28 48.91
CA GLY A 16 -41.02 17.25 50.00
C GLY A 16 -39.71 17.87 50.52
N ALA A 17 -39.75 19.20 50.71
CA ALA A 17 -38.86 20.19 51.38
C ALA A 17 -37.33 19.97 51.54
N ALA A 18 -36.80 18.75 51.61
CA ALA A 18 -35.37 18.42 51.51
C ALA A 18 -34.83 18.49 50.06
N ALA A 19 -35.67 18.90 49.11
CA ALA A 19 -35.35 19.03 47.69
C ALA A 19 -34.62 20.35 47.31
N PHE A 20 -34.30 21.23 48.27
CA PHE A 20 -33.80 22.58 47.94
C PHE A 20 -32.27 22.72 47.95
N ALA A 21 -31.52 21.81 48.58
CA ALA A 21 -30.04 21.89 48.62
C ALA A 21 -29.33 21.10 47.52
N LEU A 22 -30.05 20.24 46.77
CA LEU A 22 -29.48 19.40 45.71
C LEU A 22 -30.06 19.66 44.31
N LYS A 23 -31.00 20.62 44.19
CA LYS A 23 -31.59 21.02 42.89
C LYS A 23 -30.79 22.10 42.16
N THR A 24 -29.83 22.74 42.81
CA THR A 24 -29.05 23.84 42.22
C THR A 24 -27.69 23.41 41.66
N ALA A 25 -27.26 22.17 41.93
CA ALA A 25 -26.07 21.56 41.30
C ALA A 25 -26.44 20.47 40.26
N ALA A 26 -27.67 19.96 40.28
CA ALA A 26 -28.16 18.91 39.39
C ALA A 26 -28.90 19.42 38.13
N SER A 27 -28.93 20.74 37.89
CA SER A 27 -29.62 21.32 36.72
C SER A 27 -28.71 21.50 35.49
N LEU A 28 -27.39 21.31 35.62
CA LEU A 28 -26.44 21.32 34.49
C LEU A 28 -25.78 19.95 34.24
N ALA A 29 -26.01 18.97 35.11
CA ALA A 29 -25.47 17.62 34.97
C ALA A 29 -26.59 16.63 34.62
N LEU A 30 -26.74 16.36 33.31
CA LEU A 30 -27.38 15.16 32.75
C LEU A 30 -28.90 14.97 33.02
N ASN A 31 -29.73 15.97 32.69
CA ASN A 31 -31.08 15.67 32.15
C ASN A 31 -30.96 15.22 30.67
N PHE A 32 -30.21 14.14 30.43
CA PHE A 32 -30.17 13.37 29.18
C PHE A 32 -31.04 12.11 29.34
N ALA A 33 -32.27 12.31 29.81
CA ALA A 33 -33.26 11.25 29.93
C ALA A 33 -33.82 10.92 28.53
N VAL A 34 -33.52 9.70 28.08
CA VAL A 34 -34.25 8.94 27.05
C VAL A 34 -34.38 9.61 25.68
N ALA A 35 -33.32 9.53 24.86
CA ALA A 35 -33.44 9.61 23.39
C ALA A 35 -32.19 9.07 22.67
N LYS A 36 -32.06 7.74 22.64
CA LYS A 36 -31.84 6.90 21.44
C LYS A 36 -31.27 5.56 21.86
N LEU A 37 -32.15 4.57 21.79
CA LEU A 37 -31.77 3.19 21.59
C LEU A 37 -30.81 3.11 20.38
N THR A 38 -29.79 2.27 20.54
CA THR A 38 -28.98 1.62 19.49
C THR A 38 -27.99 2.49 18.69
N ALA A 39 -26.70 2.17 18.92
CA ALA A 39 -25.48 2.53 18.22
C ALA A 39 -24.96 3.98 18.41
N PRO A 40 -23.74 4.18 18.93
CA PRO A 40 -23.07 5.46 18.78
C PRO A 40 -22.68 5.61 17.29
N SER A 41 -23.51 6.34 16.53
CA SER A 41 -23.26 6.63 15.12
C SER A 41 -22.14 7.64 14.99
N GLY A 42 -20.92 7.17 14.79
CA GLY A 42 -19.84 8.02 14.27
C GLY A 42 -19.26 7.47 12.99
N PRO A 43 -18.39 8.26 12.35
CA PRO A 43 -17.82 7.89 11.07
C PRO A 43 -16.98 6.63 11.22
N ARG A 44 -17.27 5.63 10.39
CA ARG A 44 -16.42 4.43 10.32
C ARG A 44 -15.13 4.78 9.61
N PRO A 45 -14.00 4.09 9.91
CA PRO A 45 -12.71 4.36 9.26
C PRO A 45 -12.82 4.43 7.72
N GLN A 46 -13.59 3.51 7.12
CA GLN A 46 -13.80 3.45 5.67
C GLN A 46 -14.43 4.73 5.07
N GLU A 47 -15.28 5.43 5.82
CA GLU A 47 -15.93 6.67 5.36
C GLU A 47 -15.00 7.88 5.42
N ILE A 48 -13.95 7.82 6.25
CA ILE A 48 -13.03 8.94 6.48
C ILE A 48 -11.80 8.78 5.59
N THR A 49 -11.46 7.56 5.18
CA THR A 49 -10.35 7.31 4.26
C THR A 49 -10.62 7.80 2.85
N THR A 50 -11.87 8.14 2.52
CA THR A 50 -12.27 8.58 1.19
C THR A 50 -12.44 10.10 1.08
N GLU A 51 -12.16 10.64 -0.10
CA GLU A 51 -12.34 12.05 -0.42
C GLU A 51 -13.83 12.39 -0.54
N ALA A 52 -14.26 13.40 0.21
CA ALA A 52 -15.64 13.87 0.16
C ALA A 52 -15.78 15.07 -0.81
N ARG A 53 -16.65 14.93 -1.82
CA ARG A 53 -17.08 16.03 -2.70
C ARG A 53 -18.51 16.45 -2.33
N SER A 54 -18.63 17.37 -1.38
CA SER A 54 -19.94 17.86 -0.91
C SER A 54 -19.85 19.33 -0.51
N SER A 55 -20.88 20.10 -0.89
CA SER A 55 -21.01 21.52 -0.51
C SER A 55 -21.36 21.72 0.97
N ASN A 56 -21.86 20.69 1.65
CA ASN A 56 -22.23 20.72 3.07
C ASN A 56 -21.63 19.52 3.81
N ALA A 57 -20.32 19.33 3.66
CA ALA A 57 -19.60 18.28 4.35
C ALA A 57 -19.46 18.57 5.84
N LYS A 58 -19.48 17.51 6.66
CA LYS A 58 -19.27 17.61 8.11
C LYS A 58 -17.79 17.93 8.39
N ARG A 59 -17.55 18.69 9.45
CA ARG A 59 -16.19 18.94 9.96
C ARG A 59 -15.78 17.80 10.87
N TYR A 60 -14.64 17.18 10.57
CA TYR A 60 -14.09 16.09 11.36
C TYR A 60 -12.91 16.58 12.19
N ARG A 61 -12.89 16.18 13.47
CA ARG A 61 -11.74 16.33 14.35
C ARG A 61 -11.10 14.95 14.55
N HIS A 62 -9.78 14.93 14.45
CA HIS A 62 -8.98 13.72 14.56
C HIS A 62 -8.10 13.84 15.81
N LEU A 63 -8.12 12.83 16.68
CA LEU A 63 -7.28 12.78 17.88
C LEU A 63 -6.42 11.51 17.85
N GLY A 64 -5.14 11.65 18.22
CA GLY A 64 -4.17 10.55 18.14
C GLY A 64 -3.71 10.30 16.70
N MET A 65 -3.44 9.03 16.36
CA MET A 65 -2.99 8.63 15.02
C MET A 65 -4.16 7.98 14.29
N VAL A 66 -4.52 8.47 13.10
CA VAL A 66 -5.63 7.93 12.30
C VAL A 66 -5.31 8.04 10.82
N ARG A 67 -5.86 7.15 9.99
CA ARG A 67 -5.89 7.34 8.53
C ARG A 67 -7.10 8.17 8.17
N ALA A 68 -6.89 9.28 7.49
CA ALA A 68 -7.94 10.19 7.07
C ALA A 68 -7.63 10.78 5.69
N SER A 69 -8.69 10.95 4.91
CA SER A 69 -8.79 11.95 3.85
C SER A 69 -9.70 13.08 4.35
N GLY A 70 -10.17 13.92 3.46
CA GLY A 70 -10.98 15.07 3.84
C GLY A 70 -11.91 15.54 2.74
N VAL A 71 -12.40 16.76 2.93
CA VAL A 71 -13.33 17.40 2.02
C VAL A 71 -12.55 18.15 0.95
N LEU A 72 -12.92 17.96 -0.30
CA LEU A 72 -12.32 18.70 -1.41
C LEU A 72 -12.71 20.18 -1.34
N ALA A 73 -11.75 21.03 -1.00
CA ALA A 73 -11.91 22.48 -0.85
C ALA A 73 -11.58 23.24 -2.15
N PHE A 74 -10.68 22.71 -2.97
CA PHE A 74 -10.33 23.27 -4.27
C PHE A 74 -9.95 22.15 -5.24
N TYR A 75 -10.39 22.28 -6.50
CA TYR A 75 -10.10 21.32 -7.56
C TYR A 75 -10.13 22.06 -8.90
N ASP A 76 -8.96 22.27 -9.51
CA ASP A 76 -8.90 22.82 -10.86
C ASP A 76 -7.58 22.50 -11.58
N TRP A 77 -7.61 22.58 -12.89
CA TRP A 77 -6.47 22.38 -13.78
C TRP A 77 -5.89 23.72 -14.22
N VAL A 78 -4.56 23.81 -14.24
CA VAL A 78 -3.85 24.96 -14.78
C VAL A 78 -2.63 24.53 -15.56
N HIS A 79 -2.21 25.36 -16.51
CA HIS A 79 -0.95 25.16 -17.22
C HIS A 79 0.13 26.03 -16.58
N ASP A 80 1.19 25.43 -16.05
CA ASP A 80 2.29 26.15 -15.36
C ASP A 80 3.40 26.62 -16.32
N GLY A 81 3.09 26.70 -17.62
CA GLY A 81 4.05 26.95 -18.69
C GLY A 81 4.89 25.74 -19.14
N ARG A 82 4.95 24.65 -18.36
CA ARG A 82 5.72 23.43 -18.71
C ARG A 82 4.87 22.17 -18.77
N TYR A 83 3.90 22.04 -17.87
CA TYR A 83 2.97 20.93 -17.76
C TYR A 83 1.57 21.46 -17.46
N ARG A 84 0.55 20.73 -17.91
CA ARG A 84 -0.81 20.89 -17.37
C ARG A 84 -0.87 20.13 -16.05
N ARG A 85 -1.26 20.79 -14.96
CA ARG A 85 -1.31 20.20 -13.61
C ARG A 85 -2.68 20.36 -12.97
N LEU A 86 -3.14 19.32 -12.28
CA LEU A 86 -4.30 19.35 -11.40
C LEU A 86 -3.85 19.77 -10.01
N TYR A 87 -4.54 20.74 -9.43
CA TYR A 87 -4.39 21.13 -8.03
C TYR A 87 -5.61 20.64 -7.24
N LYS A 88 -5.37 19.80 -6.24
CA LYS A 88 -6.38 19.23 -5.36
C LYS A 88 -6.08 19.64 -3.91
N LEU A 89 -6.90 20.53 -3.34
CA LEU A 89 -6.79 20.93 -1.93
C LEU A 89 -7.85 20.20 -1.11
N ILE A 90 -7.39 19.49 -0.08
CA ILE A 90 -8.23 18.66 0.77
C ILE A 90 -8.19 19.23 2.20
N ALA A 91 -9.35 19.58 2.75
CA ALA A 91 -9.53 19.98 4.13
C ALA A 91 -9.77 18.74 5.00
N VAL A 92 -8.76 18.37 5.80
CA VAL A 92 -8.71 17.08 6.52
C VAL A 92 -9.16 17.23 7.96
N ALA A 93 -8.51 18.12 8.72
CA ALA A 93 -8.57 18.07 10.18
C ALA A 93 -8.98 19.40 10.82
N GLU A 94 -10.15 19.44 11.46
CA GLU A 94 -10.58 20.58 12.26
C GLU A 94 -9.83 20.68 13.59
N GLY A 95 -9.25 21.84 13.85
CA GLY A 95 -8.27 22.09 14.91
C GLY A 95 -6.84 21.66 14.54
N GLY A 96 -6.61 21.39 13.25
CA GLY A 96 -5.31 21.11 12.67
C GLY A 96 -4.85 19.66 12.79
N MET A 97 -3.70 19.37 12.20
CA MET A 97 -2.98 18.10 12.28
C MET A 97 -1.48 18.38 12.38
N GLN A 98 -0.74 17.47 12.97
CA GLN A 98 0.66 17.72 13.33
C GLN A 98 1.64 17.30 12.26
N SER A 99 1.44 16.09 11.72
CA SER A 99 2.34 15.47 10.75
C SER A 99 1.63 14.35 10.02
N VAL A 100 2.14 14.03 8.83
CA VAL A 100 1.78 12.83 8.09
C VAL A 100 2.86 11.78 8.36
N GLN A 101 2.44 10.58 8.75
CA GLN A 101 3.29 9.43 9.02
C GLN A 101 3.44 8.53 7.78
N GLN A 102 2.37 8.41 6.99
CA GLN A 102 2.34 7.61 5.76
C GLN A 102 1.32 8.19 4.78
N TRP A 103 1.71 8.34 3.53
CA TRP A 103 0.83 8.77 2.44
C TRP A 103 0.22 7.55 1.73
N TYR A 104 -0.98 7.73 1.21
CA TYR A 104 -1.68 6.73 0.40
C TYR A 104 -2.28 7.38 -0.85
N LEU A 105 -2.16 6.70 -1.97
CA LEU A 105 -2.81 7.03 -3.24
C LEU A 105 -3.62 5.81 -3.70
N ASP A 106 -4.92 5.99 -3.95
CA ASP A 106 -5.85 4.90 -4.33
C ASP A 106 -5.79 3.68 -3.39
N GLY A 107 -5.62 3.94 -2.10
CA GLY A 107 -5.53 2.87 -1.10
C GLY A 107 -4.13 2.31 -0.86
N GLU A 108 -3.16 2.60 -1.75
CA GLU A 108 -1.80 2.06 -1.74
C GLU A 108 -0.80 3.00 -1.06
N PRO A 109 0.09 2.49 -0.20
CA PRO A 109 1.08 3.32 0.49
C PRO A 109 2.14 3.86 -0.47
N VAL A 110 2.43 5.16 -0.37
CA VAL A 110 3.47 5.82 -1.18
C VAL A 110 4.50 6.54 -0.31
N SER A 111 5.75 6.59 -0.77
CA SER A 111 6.80 7.38 -0.14
C SER A 111 6.98 8.72 -0.85
N VAL A 112 7.34 9.75 -0.09
CA VAL A 112 7.59 11.10 -0.61
C VAL A 112 8.98 11.58 -0.21
N ASP A 113 9.58 12.44 -1.03
CA ASP A 113 10.82 13.13 -0.69
C ASP A 113 10.57 14.36 0.22
N ALA A 114 11.65 15.10 0.53
CA ALA A 114 11.59 16.29 1.37
C ALA A 114 10.75 17.43 0.77
N ASP A 115 10.62 17.49 -0.55
CA ASP A 115 9.82 18.48 -1.26
C ASP A 115 8.37 18.04 -1.44
N GLY A 116 8.04 16.79 -1.08
CA GLY A 116 6.72 16.18 -1.18
C GLY A 116 6.48 15.42 -2.49
N TYR A 117 7.47 15.21 -3.35
CA TYR A 117 7.30 14.41 -4.57
C TYR A 117 7.25 12.92 -4.26
N VAL A 118 6.31 12.22 -4.89
CA VAL A 118 6.14 10.78 -4.73
C VAL A 118 7.27 10.03 -5.42
N LEU A 119 7.90 9.11 -4.68
CA LEU A 119 9.01 8.29 -5.14
C LEU A 119 8.56 6.90 -5.63
N THR A 120 7.37 6.48 -5.24
CA THR A 120 6.77 5.17 -5.58
C THR A 120 6.18 5.17 -7.00
N ALA A 121 6.51 4.15 -7.80
CA ALA A 121 5.88 3.93 -9.11
C ALA A 121 4.40 3.51 -8.96
N PRO A 122 3.49 3.88 -9.88
CA PRO A 122 3.73 4.59 -11.14
C PRO A 122 3.73 6.12 -11.00
N TYR A 123 3.60 6.66 -9.78
CA TYR A 123 3.44 8.10 -9.52
C TYR A 123 4.75 8.90 -9.51
N ASN A 124 5.89 8.20 -9.65
CA ASN A 124 7.21 8.79 -9.79
C ASN A 124 7.51 9.17 -11.27
N GLY A 125 8.65 9.82 -11.52
CA GLY A 125 9.06 10.15 -12.90
C GLY A 125 8.24 11.27 -13.54
N GLU A 126 7.54 11.00 -14.65
CA GLU A 126 6.82 12.00 -15.45
C GLU A 126 5.50 12.48 -14.82
N ALA A 127 4.82 11.60 -14.07
CA ALA A 127 3.60 11.91 -13.34
C ALA A 127 3.79 13.02 -12.28
N LYS A 128 5.02 13.12 -11.73
CA LYS A 128 5.48 14.07 -10.69
C LYS A 128 4.39 14.43 -9.68
N VAL A 129 3.75 13.41 -9.12
CA VAL A 129 2.75 13.63 -8.07
C VAL A 129 3.45 14.26 -6.88
N ARG A 130 2.89 15.36 -6.35
CA ARG A 130 3.41 16.05 -5.18
C ARG A 130 2.34 16.13 -4.10
N LEU A 131 2.67 15.69 -2.89
CA LEU A 131 1.80 15.69 -1.73
C LEU A 131 2.44 16.55 -0.65
N ARG A 132 1.74 17.60 -0.21
CA ARG A 132 2.20 18.47 0.87
C ARG A 132 1.13 18.63 1.94
N LEU A 133 1.62 18.79 3.16
CA LEU A 133 0.83 19.04 4.35
C LEU A 133 0.95 20.52 4.74
N ARG A 134 -0.15 21.10 5.21
CA ARG A 134 -0.14 22.30 6.06
C ARG A 134 -0.93 22.02 7.33
N LYS A 135 -0.33 22.32 8.48
CA LYS A 135 -0.80 21.82 9.78
C LYS A 135 -2.15 22.40 10.20
N GLY A 136 -2.45 23.65 9.85
CA GLY A 136 -3.67 24.32 10.29
C GLY A 136 -3.70 24.57 11.82
N TYR A 137 -2.53 24.60 12.46
CA TYR A 137 -2.35 24.85 13.90
C TYR A 137 -0.98 25.49 14.14
N GLY A 138 -0.83 26.19 15.27
CA GLY A 138 0.45 26.75 15.68
C GLY A 138 0.90 27.88 14.77
N ASP A 139 2.11 27.76 14.23
CA ASP A 139 2.72 28.68 13.27
C ASP A 139 2.02 28.68 11.90
N GLU A 140 1.33 27.60 11.56
CA GLU A 140 0.58 27.43 10.30
C GLU A 140 -0.94 27.46 10.54
N LEU A 141 -1.42 28.42 11.33
CA LEU A 141 -2.83 28.49 11.74
C LEU A 141 -3.80 28.66 10.55
N ASP A 142 -3.41 29.43 9.53
CA ASP A 142 -4.20 29.61 8.31
C ASP A 142 -3.87 28.48 7.33
N GLY A 143 -4.63 27.38 7.41
CA GLY A 143 -4.40 26.16 6.64
C GLY A 143 -4.66 26.26 5.15
N GLY A 144 -5.32 27.32 4.70
CA GLY A 144 -5.58 27.61 3.29
C GLY A 144 -4.51 28.51 2.64
N ASP A 145 -3.55 29.00 3.43
CA ASP A 145 -2.48 29.86 2.92
C ASP A 145 -1.41 29.06 2.15
N TRP A 146 -1.75 28.73 0.90
CA TRP A 146 -0.88 28.07 -0.06
C TRP A 146 -0.43 29.08 -1.11
N SER A 147 0.85 29.49 -1.04
CA SER A 147 1.42 30.46 -2.00
C SER A 147 1.26 30.02 -3.45
N GLU A 148 1.52 28.74 -3.73
CA GLU A 148 1.41 28.18 -5.08
C GLU A 148 -0.02 28.18 -5.62
N LEU A 149 -1.04 27.94 -4.78
CA LEU A 149 -2.44 28.09 -5.21
C LEU A 149 -2.78 29.54 -5.52
N ARG A 150 -2.30 30.49 -4.70
CA ARG A 150 -2.54 31.93 -4.92
C ARG A 150 -1.82 32.44 -6.17
N GLU A 151 -0.66 31.89 -6.49
CA GLU A 151 0.11 32.24 -7.69
C GLU A 151 -0.55 31.70 -8.95
N MET A 152 -0.99 30.44 -8.93
CA MET A 152 -1.57 29.79 -10.11
C MET A 152 -3.05 30.14 -10.34
N PHE A 153 -3.79 30.46 -9.28
CA PHE A 153 -5.22 30.78 -9.33
C PHE A 153 -5.55 32.07 -8.55
N PRO A 154 -4.99 33.23 -8.95
CA PRO A 154 -5.14 34.47 -8.19
C PRO A 154 -6.59 34.94 -8.05
N ASP A 155 -7.45 34.62 -9.04
CA ASP A 155 -8.87 35.00 -9.04
C ASP A 155 -9.77 34.02 -8.27
N ALA A 156 -9.35 32.76 -8.12
CA ALA A 156 -10.14 31.71 -7.48
C ALA A 156 -9.71 31.40 -6.05
N TRP A 157 -8.42 31.54 -5.72
CA TRP A 157 -7.86 31.30 -4.40
C TRP A 157 -7.06 32.52 -3.91
N THR A 158 -7.71 33.35 -3.11
CA THR A 158 -7.13 34.57 -2.52
C THR A 158 -6.67 34.36 -1.06
N ALA A 159 -6.00 35.36 -0.48
CA ALA A 159 -5.62 35.37 0.94
C ALA A 159 -6.80 35.34 1.93
N ASP A 160 -8.04 35.54 1.45
CA ASP A 160 -9.24 35.43 2.26
C ASP A 160 -9.70 33.97 2.45
N HIS A 161 -9.22 33.04 1.62
CA HIS A 161 -9.47 31.61 1.73
C HIS A 161 -8.58 30.96 2.81
N ARG A 162 -8.67 31.46 4.04
CA ARG A 162 -7.71 31.17 5.11
C ARG A 162 -7.77 29.74 5.64
N LEU A 163 -8.95 29.11 5.59
CA LEU A 163 -9.23 27.81 6.26
C LEU A 163 -8.60 27.75 7.66
N ARG A 164 -8.85 28.78 8.46
CA ARG A 164 -8.19 28.97 9.75
C ARG A 164 -8.52 27.83 10.72
N GLY A 165 -7.48 27.24 11.30
CA GLY A 165 -7.61 26.12 12.23
C GLY A 165 -7.91 24.79 11.55
N VAL A 166 -7.78 24.68 10.23
CA VAL A 166 -8.05 23.44 9.47
C VAL A 166 -6.74 22.93 8.87
N GLY A 167 -6.37 21.70 9.19
CA GLY A 167 -5.26 21.02 8.54
C GLY A 167 -5.61 20.65 7.11
N THR A 168 -4.75 20.99 6.16
CA THR A 168 -4.99 20.74 4.73
C THR A 168 -3.88 19.93 4.09
N ILE A 169 -4.26 19.18 3.06
CA ILE A 169 -3.35 18.48 2.15
C ILE A 169 -3.49 19.12 0.78
N LEU A 170 -2.37 19.52 0.19
CA LEU A 170 -2.32 19.96 -1.20
C LEU A 170 -1.64 18.87 -2.03
N ALA A 171 -2.41 18.26 -2.91
CA ALA A 171 -1.94 17.29 -3.88
C ALA A 171 -1.92 17.92 -5.28
N THR A 172 -0.81 17.72 -6.00
CA THR A 172 -0.69 18.15 -7.39
C THR A 172 -0.33 16.97 -8.30
N PHE A 173 -1.01 16.86 -9.43
CA PHE A 173 -0.83 15.77 -10.39
C PHE A 173 -0.51 16.35 -11.76
N ASN A 174 0.57 15.90 -12.42
CA ASN A 174 0.81 16.31 -13.80
C ASN A 174 -0.11 15.52 -14.74
N ALA A 175 -0.59 16.19 -15.78
CA ALA A 175 -1.15 15.51 -16.93
C ALA A 175 -0.04 14.68 -17.60
N VAL A 176 -0.40 13.46 -17.97
CA VAL A 176 0.44 12.53 -18.72
C VAL A 176 -0.14 12.36 -20.11
N ASP A 177 0.68 11.89 -21.04
CA ASP A 177 0.24 11.64 -22.41
C ASP A 177 -0.87 10.57 -22.43
N THR A 178 -1.77 10.66 -23.41
CA THR A 178 -2.95 9.79 -23.52
C THR A 178 -2.63 8.30 -23.45
N GLU A 179 -1.45 7.90 -23.94
CA GLU A 179 -0.99 6.52 -23.96
C GLU A 179 -0.57 6.01 -22.56
N ASP A 180 -0.19 6.91 -21.64
CA ASP A 180 0.25 6.57 -20.29
C ASP A 180 -0.83 6.75 -19.22
N ILE A 181 -1.96 7.39 -19.56
CA ILE A 181 -3.13 7.50 -18.66
C ILE A 181 -3.54 6.12 -18.11
N PRO A 182 -3.70 5.05 -18.91
CA PRO A 182 -4.10 3.75 -18.39
C PRO A 182 -3.05 3.09 -17.47
N LYS A 183 -1.78 3.52 -17.56
CA LYS A 183 -0.66 2.95 -16.77
C LYS A 183 -0.47 3.70 -15.46
N ILE A 184 -0.56 5.02 -15.49
CA ILE A 184 -0.25 5.91 -14.36
C ILE A 184 -1.52 6.26 -13.57
N TYR A 185 -2.63 6.48 -14.26
CA TYR A 185 -3.91 6.92 -13.70
C TYR A 185 -5.08 6.04 -14.19
N PRO A 186 -5.04 4.71 -13.97
CA PRO A 186 -6.05 3.79 -14.51
C PRO A 186 -7.48 4.12 -14.04
N GLY A 187 -7.62 4.66 -12.83
CA GLY A 187 -8.89 5.08 -12.23
C GLY A 187 -9.21 6.57 -12.38
N GLY A 188 -8.38 7.34 -13.07
CA GLY A 188 -8.45 8.81 -13.07
C GLY A 188 -7.55 9.44 -12.01
N ASP A 189 -7.94 10.62 -11.50
CA ASP A 189 -7.15 11.31 -10.48
C ASP A 189 -7.12 10.52 -9.16
N PRO A 190 -5.93 10.13 -8.66
CA PRO A 190 -5.84 9.27 -7.48
C PRO A 190 -6.47 9.90 -6.24
N GLU A 191 -7.10 9.06 -5.43
CA GLU A 191 -7.62 9.41 -4.13
C GLU A 191 -6.49 9.52 -3.11
N VAL A 192 -6.41 10.67 -2.44
CA VAL A 192 -5.38 10.98 -1.46
C VAL A 192 -5.91 10.72 -0.07
N SER A 193 -5.24 9.84 0.67
CA SER A 193 -5.43 9.68 2.11
C SER A 193 -4.09 9.60 2.81
N ALA A 194 -4.06 9.91 4.11
CA ALA A 194 -2.83 9.91 4.88
C ALA A 194 -3.06 9.39 6.28
N VAL A 195 -2.09 8.67 6.83
CA VAL A 195 -2.00 8.43 8.27
C VAL A 195 -1.43 9.67 8.90
N ILE A 196 -2.27 10.38 9.63
CA ILE A 196 -1.94 11.64 10.28
C ILE A 196 -1.83 11.46 11.78
N ILE A 197 -0.97 12.27 12.40
CA ILE A 197 -1.15 12.62 13.80
C ILE A 197 -2.12 13.80 13.83
N GLY A 198 -3.30 13.58 14.40
CA GLY A 198 -4.40 14.52 14.43
C GLY A 198 -4.14 15.77 15.26
N SER A 199 -5.21 16.48 15.61
CA SER A 199 -5.13 17.72 16.38
C SER A 199 -4.50 17.50 17.75
N PRO A 200 -3.75 18.50 18.26
CA PRO A 200 -3.37 18.55 19.66
C PRO A 200 -4.60 18.41 20.57
N ALA A 201 -4.58 17.44 21.48
CA ALA A 201 -5.70 17.19 22.39
C ALA A 201 -5.60 18.11 23.61
N TYR A 202 -6.66 18.84 23.94
CA TYR A 202 -6.71 19.70 25.11
C TYR A 202 -6.69 18.90 26.42
N TRP A 203 -5.77 19.26 27.30
CA TRP A 203 -5.61 18.63 28.60
C TRP A 203 -6.02 19.54 29.73
N VAL A 204 -7.05 19.12 30.46
CA VAL A 204 -7.65 19.87 31.55
C VAL A 204 -6.73 20.03 32.76
N GLY A 205 -5.78 19.11 32.98
CA GLY A 205 -4.93 19.12 34.18
C GLY A 205 -3.98 20.31 34.26
N ASN A 206 -3.60 20.90 33.13
CA ASN A 206 -2.79 22.12 33.08
C ASN A 206 -3.32 23.17 32.09
N GLY A 207 -4.44 22.91 31.41
CA GLY A 207 -5.02 23.80 30.41
C GLY A 207 -4.25 23.88 29.10
N GLU A 208 -3.34 22.93 28.84
CA GLU A 208 -2.48 22.94 27.65
C GLU A 208 -2.90 21.89 26.62
N SER A 209 -2.60 22.16 25.35
CA SER A 209 -2.76 21.17 24.28
C SER A 209 -1.60 20.17 24.29
N GLN A 210 -1.93 18.89 24.42
CA GLN A 210 -0.98 17.79 24.43
C GLN A 210 -0.74 17.31 23.00
N LEU A 211 0.51 17.46 22.54
CA LEU A 211 0.92 17.06 21.21
C LEU A 211 1.08 15.52 21.11
N SER A 212 0.67 14.94 19.98
CA SER A 212 0.93 13.54 19.61
C SER A 212 0.51 12.48 20.63
N ASN A 213 -0.41 12.82 21.54
CA ASN A 213 -0.83 11.91 22.61
C ASN A 213 -1.86 10.90 22.07
N ARG A 214 -1.63 9.61 22.32
CA ARG A 214 -2.55 8.50 21.99
C ARG A 214 -3.27 7.98 23.23
N ASN A 215 -3.41 8.78 24.29
CA ASN A 215 -4.05 8.39 25.54
C ASN A 215 -5.55 8.73 25.54
N PRO A 216 -6.44 7.73 25.74
CA PRO A 216 -7.90 7.94 25.70
C PRO A 216 -8.42 8.89 26.79
N ALA A 217 -7.81 8.95 27.97
CA ALA A 217 -8.20 9.91 29.00
C ALA A 217 -7.92 11.36 28.58
N VAL A 218 -6.85 11.58 27.81
CA VAL A 218 -6.50 12.90 27.27
C VAL A 218 -7.41 13.27 26.11
N HIS A 219 -7.75 12.31 25.25
CA HIS A 219 -8.76 12.54 24.20
C HIS A 219 -10.14 12.83 24.80
N LEU A 220 -10.50 12.16 25.90
CA LEU A 220 -11.77 12.40 26.59
C LEU A 220 -11.80 13.78 27.24
N SER A 221 -10.66 14.23 27.79
CA SER A 221 -10.48 15.60 28.26
C SER A 221 -10.67 16.62 27.14
N ASP A 222 -10.16 16.36 25.93
CA ASP A 222 -10.40 17.22 24.76
C ASP A 222 -11.90 17.30 24.42
N VAL A 223 -12.54 16.15 24.27
CA VAL A 223 -13.97 16.08 23.89
C VAL A 223 -14.85 16.80 24.91
N LEU A 224 -14.59 16.66 26.21
CA LEU A 224 -15.44 17.23 27.25
C LEU A 224 -15.09 18.67 27.63
N CYS A 225 -13.80 19.03 27.62
CA CYS A 225 -13.31 20.27 28.22
C CYS A 225 -12.61 21.24 27.25
N HIS A 226 -12.50 20.91 25.95
CA HIS A 226 -11.84 21.79 25.00
C HIS A 226 -12.53 23.17 24.93
N PRO A 227 -11.83 24.31 25.07
CA PRO A 227 -12.46 25.63 25.19
C PRO A 227 -13.42 26.04 24.06
N LYS A 228 -13.21 25.48 22.85
CA LYS A 228 -14.05 25.74 21.66
C LYS A 228 -15.18 24.74 21.45
N TYR A 229 -15.05 23.50 21.95
CA TYR A 229 -15.92 22.38 21.55
C TYR A 229 -16.56 21.64 22.72
N GLY A 230 -15.89 21.63 23.88
CA GLY A 230 -16.37 20.98 25.09
C GLY A 230 -17.46 21.79 25.79
N ALA A 231 -18.22 21.10 26.63
CA ALA A 231 -19.30 21.69 27.42
C ALA A 231 -18.90 21.93 28.89
N LEU A 232 -17.79 21.37 29.34
CA LEU A 232 -17.33 21.39 30.72
C LEU A 232 -16.07 22.25 30.86
N SER A 233 -15.91 22.87 32.02
CA SER A 233 -14.69 23.57 32.41
C SER A 233 -13.79 22.67 33.27
N ALA A 234 -12.57 23.13 33.53
CA ALA A 234 -11.64 22.39 34.37
C ALA A 234 -12.12 22.18 35.82
N SER A 235 -12.96 23.08 36.34
CA SER A 235 -13.53 22.94 37.69
C SER A 235 -14.65 21.90 37.78
N ASP A 236 -15.25 21.54 36.64
CA ASP A 236 -16.40 20.64 36.58
C ASP A 236 -15.98 19.16 36.54
N VAL A 237 -14.68 18.89 36.36
CA VAL A 237 -14.16 17.54 36.18
C VAL A 237 -13.08 17.16 37.20
N THR A 238 -12.95 15.86 37.46
CA THR A 238 -11.89 15.29 38.30
C THR A 238 -11.54 13.85 37.86
N GLY A 239 -10.55 13.21 38.50
CA GLY A 239 -10.13 11.83 38.20
C GLY A 239 -9.29 11.62 36.93
N PHE A 240 -9.29 12.58 36.00
CA PHE A 240 -8.56 12.51 34.73
C PHE A 240 -7.07 12.18 34.86
N GLN A 241 -6.37 12.77 35.84
CA GLN A 241 -4.93 12.51 36.02
C GLN A 241 -4.66 11.04 36.35
N ALA A 242 -5.41 10.46 37.29
CA ALA A 242 -5.27 9.05 37.64
C ALA A 242 -5.62 8.15 36.43
N ALA A 243 -6.67 8.48 35.69
CA ALA A 243 -7.03 7.75 34.47
C ALA A 243 -5.92 7.81 33.40
N ARG A 244 -5.27 8.97 33.23
CA ARG A 244 -4.13 9.15 32.32
C ARG A 244 -2.97 8.25 32.71
N ASP A 245 -2.62 8.22 33.99
CA ASP A 245 -1.50 7.44 34.53
C ASP A 245 -1.78 5.93 34.41
N ASP A 246 -3.02 5.51 34.70
CA ASP A 246 -3.50 4.13 34.52
C ASP A 246 -3.38 3.65 33.06
N CYS A 247 -3.62 4.54 32.08
CA CYS A 247 -3.53 4.20 30.65
C CYS A 247 -2.09 3.98 30.15
N VAL A 248 -1.10 4.67 30.73
CA VAL A 248 0.30 4.60 30.28
C VAL A 248 1.11 3.47 30.90
N VAL A 249 0.55 2.74 31.86
CA VAL A 249 1.17 1.55 32.45
C VAL A 249 1.50 0.54 31.36
N ASN A 250 2.75 0.08 31.30
CA ASN A 250 3.17 -0.91 30.32
C ASN A 250 2.60 -2.30 30.64
N VAL A 251 2.06 -2.95 29.62
CA VAL A 251 1.56 -4.32 29.65
C VAL A 251 2.39 -5.19 28.70
N PRO A 252 2.63 -6.48 29.04
CA PRO A 252 3.42 -7.38 28.23
C PRO A 252 2.66 -7.78 26.95
N THR A 253 3.40 -7.96 25.86
CA THR A 253 2.91 -8.43 24.56
C THR A 253 3.88 -9.47 24.01
N ALA A 254 3.47 -10.26 23.00
CA ALA A 254 4.38 -11.21 22.35
C ALA A 254 5.64 -10.54 21.74
N GLY A 255 5.55 -9.26 21.36
CA GLY A 255 6.62 -8.48 20.72
C GLY A 255 7.32 -7.46 21.63
N GLY A 256 7.11 -7.52 22.96
CA GLY A 256 7.70 -6.56 23.91
C GLY A 256 6.65 -6.02 24.89
N THR A 257 6.54 -4.70 25.01
CA THR A 257 5.52 -4.06 25.86
C THR A 257 4.78 -2.95 25.12
N ARG A 258 3.55 -2.70 25.52
CA ARG A 258 2.74 -1.56 25.07
C ARG A 258 2.09 -0.86 26.26
N PRO A 259 1.70 0.41 26.17
CA PRO A 259 0.79 1.01 27.14
C PRO A 259 -0.54 0.25 27.21
N ARG A 260 -1.12 0.18 28.40
CA ARG A 260 -2.37 -0.53 28.68
C ARG A 260 -3.49 -0.11 27.74
N TYR A 261 -3.71 1.20 27.60
CA TYR A 261 -4.74 1.77 26.74
C TYR A 261 -4.17 2.83 25.81
N ARG A 262 -4.44 2.68 24.52
CA ARG A 262 -4.22 3.69 23.50
C ARG A 262 -5.48 3.92 22.68
N SER A 263 -5.64 5.13 22.17
CA SER A 263 -6.71 5.47 21.25
C SER A 263 -6.22 6.30 20.07
N GLY A 264 -6.96 6.20 18.98
CA GLY A 264 -7.04 7.24 17.97
C GLY A 264 -8.44 7.25 17.40
N ILE A 265 -9.06 8.42 17.38
CA ILE A 265 -10.48 8.57 17.07
C ILE A 265 -10.66 9.71 16.08
N SER A 266 -11.62 9.52 15.21
CA SER A 266 -12.16 10.54 14.32
C SER A 266 -13.63 10.70 14.65
N TYR A 267 -14.08 11.94 14.83
CA TYR A 267 -15.49 12.22 15.08
C TYR A 267 -15.91 13.50 14.36
N ALA A 268 -17.16 13.53 13.94
CA ALA A 268 -17.74 14.74 13.38
C ALA A 268 -18.10 15.69 14.53
N LEU A 269 -17.85 16.99 14.38
CA LEU A 269 -18.23 17.98 15.40
C LEU A 269 -19.75 18.08 15.61
N ALA A 270 -20.54 17.58 14.66
CA ALA A 270 -21.99 17.49 14.78
C ALA A 270 -22.47 16.22 15.51
N GLU A 271 -21.56 15.30 15.87
CA GLU A 271 -21.89 14.10 16.65
C GLU A 271 -22.20 14.49 18.10
N PRO A 272 -23.18 13.83 18.77
CA PRO A 272 -23.42 14.05 20.19
C PRO A 272 -22.17 13.77 21.01
N MET A 273 -21.74 14.76 21.81
CA MET A 273 -20.54 14.66 22.66
C MET A 273 -20.55 13.42 23.56
N LYS A 274 -21.72 12.99 24.04
CA LYS A 274 -21.88 11.77 24.85
C LYS A 274 -21.43 10.51 24.10
N ASP A 275 -21.75 10.40 22.81
CA ASP A 275 -21.43 9.21 22.01
C ASP A 275 -19.93 9.13 21.74
N THR A 276 -19.31 10.29 21.43
CA THR A 276 -17.85 10.38 21.29
C THR A 276 -17.13 10.12 22.62
N ALA A 277 -17.63 10.67 23.72
CA ALA A 277 -17.09 10.42 25.06
C ALA A 277 -17.24 8.94 25.46
N GLN A 278 -18.35 8.30 25.11
CA GLN A 278 -18.57 6.87 25.35
C GLN A 278 -17.56 6.00 24.60
N LYS A 279 -17.27 6.28 23.32
CA LYS A 279 -16.24 5.56 22.56
C LYS A 279 -14.86 5.63 23.23
N LEU A 280 -14.52 6.77 23.82
CA LEU A 280 -13.26 6.97 24.53
C LEU A 280 -13.24 6.28 25.89
N LEU A 281 -14.37 6.26 26.61
CA LEU A 281 -14.53 5.43 27.81
C LEU A 281 -14.42 3.95 27.46
N ASP A 282 -15.04 3.50 26.38
CA ASP A 282 -14.97 2.12 25.90
C ASP A 282 -13.52 1.72 25.57
N ALA A 283 -12.76 2.62 24.92
CA ALA A 283 -11.36 2.39 24.57
C ALA A 283 -10.43 2.21 25.78
N MET A 284 -10.83 2.61 26.98
CA MET A 284 -10.07 2.42 28.22
C MET A 284 -10.79 1.58 29.28
N GLY A 285 -11.93 0.96 28.95
CA GLY A 285 -12.78 0.25 29.91
C GLY A 285 -13.26 1.13 31.07
N GLY A 286 -13.31 2.44 30.83
CA GLY A 286 -13.43 3.47 31.85
C GLY A 286 -14.84 3.64 32.39
N ARG A 287 -14.96 4.36 33.50
CA ARG A 287 -16.23 4.73 34.11
C ARG A 287 -16.27 6.22 34.38
N ALA A 288 -17.45 6.80 34.26
CA ALA A 288 -17.67 8.21 34.51
C ALA A 288 -18.89 8.38 35.42
N TRP A 289 -18.78 9.20 36.46
CA TRP A 289 -19.86 9.41 37.43
C TRP A 289 -19.78 10.79 38.09
N ILE A 290 -20.90 11.22 38.67
CA ILE A 290 -20.96 12.49 39.40
C ILE A 290 -20.58 12.24 40.86
N THR A 291 -19.59 12.99 41.33
CA THR A 291 -19.17 13.02 42.74
C THR A 291 -20.19 13.79 43.61
N PRO A 292 -20.16 13.64 44.94
CA PRO A 292 -21.03 14.41 45.84
C PRO A 292 -20.88 15.93 45.69
N ASP A 293 -19.70 16.39 45.25
CA ASP A 293 -19.40 17.80 44.96
C ASP A 293 -20.00 18.29 43.62
N GLY A 294 -20.75 17.45 42.90
CA GLY A 294 -21.33 17.79 41.61
C GLY A 294 -20.36 17.74 40.43
N LYS A 295 -19.13 17.29 40.64
CA LYS A 295 -18.11 17.18 39.58
C LYS A 295 -18.20 15.85 38.86
N LEU A 296 -17.97 15.85 37.56
CA LEU A 296 -17.82 14.64 36.76
C LEU A 296 -16.42 14.06 36.98
N THR A 297 -16.34 12.88 37.57
CA THR A 297 -15.08 12.15 37.69
C THR A 297 -15.00 11.02 36.69
N VAL A 298 -13.77 10.72 36.26
CA VAL A 298 -13.48 9.64 35.31
C VAL A 298 -12.40 8.73 35.87
N GLU A 299 -12.54 7.44 35.60
CA GLU A 299 -11.54 6.43 35.90
C GLU A 299 -11.33 5.48 34.73
N ALA A 300 -10.08 5.04 34.49
CA ALA A 300 -9.78 3.98 33.54
C ALA A 300 -10.15 2.59 34.09
N GLY A 301 -10.25 1.58 33.23
CA GLY A 301 -10.63 0.20 33.56
C GLY A 301 -9.57 -0.58 34.33
N VAL A 302 -9.09 -0.05 35.46
CA VAL A 302 -8.12 -0.68 36.35
C VAL A 302 -8.80 -1.08 37.65
N TRP A 303 -8.56 -2.31 38.10
CA TRP A 303 -9.13 -2.79 39.36
C TRP A 303 -8.55 -2.00 40.55
N LYS A 304 -9.44 -1.47 41.37
CA LYS A 304 -9.16 -0.87 42.69
C LYS A 304 -10.15 -1.45 43.68
N ALA A 305 -9.65 -1.83 44.86
CA ALA A 305 -10.46 -2.46 45.88
C ALA A 305 -11.51 -1.46 46.44
N PRO A 306 -12.73 -1.93 46.78
CA PRO A 306 -13.71 -1.11 47.46
C PRO A 306 -13.20 -0.66 48.84
N THR A 307 -13.52 0.58 49.22
CA THR A 307 -13.21 1.15 50.53
C THR A 307 -14.36 0.99 51.53
N VAL A 308 -15.59 0.88 51.02
CA VAL A 308 -16.82 0.76 51.80
C VAL A 308 -17.31 -0.68 51.80
N THR A 309 -17.75 -1.17 52.97
CA THR A 309 -18.28 -2.53 53.15
C THR A 309 -19.73 -2.48 53.65
N ILE A 310 -20.64 -3.10 52.91
CA ILE A 310 -21.99 -3.43 53.35
C ILE A 310 -21.90 -4.71 54.19
N GLU A 311 -22.32 -4.60 55.44
CA GLU A 311 -22.49 -5.73 56.34
C GLU A 311 -23.97 -6.06 56.48
N GLU A 312 -24.27 -7.27 56.94
CA GLU A 312 -25.64 -7.75 57.09
C GLU A 312 -26.53 -6.82 57.92
N ARG A 313 -26.00 -6.17 58.98
CA ARG A 313 -26.76 -5.22 59.81
C ARG A 313 -27.23 -3.96 59.07
N HIS A 314 -26.62 -3.63 57.93
CA HIS A 314 -26.95 -2.42 57.15
C HIS A 314 -28.15 -2.63 56.22
N ILE A 315 -28.51 -3.89 55.96
CA ILE A 315 -29.54 -4.30 55.00
C ILE A 315 -30.91 -4.36 55.68
N VAL A 316 -31.89 -3.72 55.05
CA VAL A 316 -33.31 -3.81 55.42
C VAL A 316 -33.96 -4.95 54.65
N GLU A 317 -33.74 -4.97 53.34
CA GLU A 317 -34.28 -5.94 52.40
C GLU A 317 -33.21 -6.22 51.35
N MET A 318 -33.18 -7.46 50.84
CA MET A 318 -32.25 -7.86 49.80
C MET A 318 -32.91 -8.90 48.90
N ASP A 319 -32.90 -8.62 47.62
CA ASP A 319 -33.10 -9.61 46.57
C ASP A 319 -31.73 -10.08 46.06
N TYR A 320 -31.54 -11.39 46.00
CA TYR A 320 -30.26 -12.01 45.70
C TYR A 320 -30.45 -13.19 44.75
N GLY A 321 -29.73 -13.17 43.63
CA GLY A 321 -29.89 -14.17 42.59
C GLY A 321 -28.61 -14.47 41.80
N ALA A 322 -28.76 -15.43 40.88
CA ALA A 322 -27.74 -15.68 39.86
C ALA A 322 -27.60 -14.46 38.95
N GLY A 323 -26.38 -14.12 38.54
CA GLY A 323 -26.13 -12.86 37.83
C GLY A 323 -26.84 -12.74 36.48
N THR A 324 -26.70 -13.75 35.61
CA THR A 324 -27.33 -13.76 34.28
C THR A 324 -28.04 -15.08 34.03
N GLU A 325 -29.30 -15.00 33.57
CA GLU A 325 -30.10 -16.15 33.18
C GLU A 325 -29.46 -16.93 32.03
N ARG A 326 -29.73 -18.24 31.95
CA ARG A 326 -29.11 -19.13 30.95
C ARG A 326 -29.35 -18.66 29.51
N ILE A 327 -30.58 -18.25 29.19
CA ILE A 327 -30.97 -17.89 27.81
C ILE A 327 -30.38 -16.55 27.34
N SER A 328 -30.09 -15.65 28.28
CA SER A 328 -29.60 -14.29 28.00
C SER A 328 -28.08 -14.17 28.12
N ARG A 329 -27.39 -15.27 28.42
CA ARG A 329 -25.94 -15.30 28.68
C ARG A 329 -25.15 -15.22 27.38
N VAL A 330 -24.17 -14.33 27.35
CA VAL A 330 -23.28 -14.15 26.20
C VAL A 330 -22.00 -14.89 26.50
N THR A 331 -21.67 -15.94 25.77
CA THR A 331 -20.44 -16.73 26.06
C THR A 331 -19.24 -16.25 25.26
N THR A 332 -19.48 -15.61 24.12
CA THR A 332 -18.43 -15.24 23.17
C THR A 332 -18.63 -13.80 22.72
N LEU A 333 -17.57 -12.99 22.82
CA LEU A 333 -17.52 -11.64 22.27
C LEU A 333 -16.49 -11.54 21.16
N VAL A 334 -16.87 -10.94 20.04
CA VAL A 334 -15.99 -10.67 18.91
C VAL A 334 -15.74 -9.17 18.84
N PRO A 335 -14.58 -8.67 19.29
CA PRO A 335 -14.28 -7.25 19.23
C PRO A 335 -13.78 -6.83 17.85
N THR A 336 -14.36 -5.77 17.29
CA THR A 336 -13.86 -5.09 16.10
C THR A 336 -12.99 -3.89 16.49
N TYR A 337 -11.90 -3.66 15.77
CA TYR A 337 -10.95 -2.59 16.04
C TYR A 337 -10.34 -2.07 14.72
N VAL A 338 -9.61 -0.96 14.80
CA VAL A 338 -8.89 -0.41 13.64
C VAL A 338 -7.50 -0.99 13.59
N ALA A 339 -7.18 -1.82 12.60
CA ALA A 339 -5.89 -2.49 12.49
C ALA A 339 -4.87 -1.65 11.69
N PRO A 340 -3.82 -1.10 12.32
CA PRO A 340 -2.75 -0.40 11.60
C PRO A 340 -2.05 -1.30 10.57
N GLU A 341 -1.91 -2.60 10.86
CA GLU A 341 -1.32 -3.61 9.98
C GLU A 341 -2.17 -3.92 8.74
N ALA A 342 -3.50 -3.72 8.83
CA ALA A 342 -4.42 -3.85 7.70
C ALA A 342 -4.70 -2.48 7.05
N ARG A 343 -3.65 -1.64 6.94
CA ARG A 343 -3.73 -0.29 6.34
C ARG A 343 -4.81 0.59 6.98
N TRP A 344 -4.99 0.48 8.30
CA TRP A 344 -5.94 1.24 9.11
C TRP A 344 -7.41 0.96 8.81
N GLN A 345 -7.72 -0.25 8.32
CA GLN A 345 -9.09 -0.71 8.11
C GLN A 345 -9.66 -1.35 9.38
N GLU A 346 -10.99 -1.38 9.45
CA GLU A 346 -11.72 -2.09 10.49
C GLU A 346 -11.59 -3.60 10.29
N THR A 347 -11.25 -4.33 11.36
CA THR A 347 -11.23 -5.78 11.34
C THR A 347 -11.58 -6.35 12.72
N SER A 348 -11.95 -7.64 12.75
CA SER A 348 -12.22 -8.38 13.98
C SER A 348 -10.92 -8.92 14.58
N ALA A 349 -10.77 -8.82 15.89
CA ALA A 349 -9.76 -9.59 16.61
C ALA A 349 -10.28 -11.01 16.94
N ASP A 350 -9.41 -11.84 17.49
CA ASP A 350 -9.77 -13.19 17.94
C ASP A 350 -10.96 -13.13 18.94
N PRO A 351 -11.95 -14.03 18.82
CA PRO A 351 -13.06 -14.10 19.75
C PRO A 351 -12.60 -14.35 21.18
N VAL A 352 -13.21 -13.66 22.13
CA VAL A 352 -12.99 -13.87 23.56
C VAL A 352 -14.12 -14.73 24.11
N GLU A 353 -13.75 -15.91 24.62
CA GLU A 353 -14.68 -16.90 25.16
C GLU A 353 -14.63 -16.97 26.69
N ASP A 354 -15.80 -17.07 27.31
CA ASP A 354 -15.94 -17.41 28.72
C ASP A 354 -16.01 -18.94 28.86
N VAL A 355 -14.83 -19.56 28.88
CA VAL A 355 -14.67 -21.03 28.97
C VAL A 355 -15.40 -21.61 30.19
N ALA A 356 -15.44 -20.87 31.30
CA ALA A 356 -16.13 -21.31 32.52
C ALA A 356 -17.66 -21.29 32.36
N ALA A 357 -18.21 -20.25 31.70
CA ALA A 357 -19.63 -20.22 31.36
C ALA A 357 -20.00 -21.30 30.34
N ILE A 358 -19.17 -21.51 29.31
CA ILE A 358 -19.38 -22.53 28.27
C ILE A 358 -19.40 -23.94 28.90
N ALA A 359 -18.42 -24.26 29.73
CA ALA A 359 -18.34 -25.56 30.39
C ALA A 359 -19.55 -25.83 31.30
N ARG A 360 -20.14 -24.79 31.89
CA ARG A 360 -21.25 -24.92 32.84
C ARG A 360 -22.64 -24.90 32.18
N TRP A 361 -22.80 -24.16 31.09
CA TRP A 361 -24.13 -23.86 30.53
C TRP A 361 -24.27 -24.16 29.03
N GLY A 362 -23.19 -24.54 28.35
CA GLY A 362 -23.13 -24.67 26.89
C GLY A 362 -22.76 -23.36 26.20
N GLU A 363 -22.59 -23.44 24.88
CA GLU A 363 -22.29 -22.30 24.02
C GLU A 363 -23.53 -21.41 23.84
N GLY A 364 -23.36 -20.11 24.06
CA GLY A 364 -24.38 -19.08 23.85
C GLY A 364 -24.16 -18.35 22.51
N GLU A 365 -25.03 -17.37 22.24
CA GLU A 365 -24.96 -16.59 21.00
C GLU A 365 -23.72 -15.66 21.01
N PRO A 366 -22.85 -15.72 19.99
CA PRO A 366 -21.76 -14.78 19.82
C PRO A 366 -22.29 -13.36 19.63
N LYS A 367 -21.67 -12.37 20.28
CA LYS A 367 -22.00 -10.95 20.07
C LYS A 367 -20.78 -10.15 19.66
N GLU A 368 -21.01 -9.21 18.76
CA GLU A 368 -19.99 -8.27 18.29
C GLU A 368 -19.94 -7.03 19.20
N ILE A 369 -18.74 -6.46 19.32
CA ILE A 369 -18.51 -5.21 20.03
C ILE A 369 -17.58 -4.28 19.24
N ASP A 370 -18.08 -3.08 18.97
CA ASP A 370 -17.36 -2.09 18.15
C ASP A 370 -16.43 -1.23 19.01
N LEU A 371 -15.12 -1.41 18.84
CA LEU A 371 -14.08 -0.65 19.53
C LEU A 371 -13.29 0.23 18.54
N LEU A 372 -14.00 1.09 17.81
CA LEU A 372 -13.45 1.91 16.71
C LEU A 372 -12.34 2.91 17.13
N ALA A 373 -12.21 3.21 18.41
CA ALA A 373 -11.12 4.05 18.93
C ALA A 373 -9.86 3.23 19.27
N VAL A 374 -9.95 1.89 19.33
CA VAL A 374 -8.88 0.97 19.69
C VAL A 374 -8.09 0.57 18.44
N GLN A 375 -6.77 0.51 18.58
CA GLN A 375 -5.84 0.32 17.45
C GLN A 375 -4.86 -0.84 17.65
N HIS A 376 -5.20 -1.76 18.57
CA HIS A 376 -4.39 -2.93 18.88
C HIS A 376 -5.30 -4.09 19.31
N PHE A 377 -5.13 -5.24 18.66
CA PHE A 377 -5.91 -6.46 18.91
C PHE A 377 -5.89 -6.90 20.39
N GLY A 378 -4.71 -6.92 21.03
CA GLY A 378 -4.61 -7.29 22.45
C GLY A 378 -5.29 -6.31 23.42
N GLN A 379 -5.44 -5.03 23.06
CA GLN A 379 -6.24 -4.09 23.85
C GLN A 379 -7.73 -4.39 23.69
N ALA A 380 -8.15 -4.69 22.45
CA ALA A 380 -9.53 -5.06 22.13
C ALA A 380 -9.96 -6.35 22.86
N ALA A 381 -9.11 -7.38 22.87
CA ALA A 381 -9.34 -8.63 23.60
C ALA A 381 -9.43 -8.42 25.12
N HIS A 382 -8.57 -7.56 25.69
CA HIS A 382 -8.65 -7.23 27.11
C HIS A 382 -9.97 -6.51 27.46
N LEU A 383 -10.39 -5.52 26.67
CA LEU A 383 -11.65 -4.81 26.87
C LEU A 383 -12.87 -5.73 26.71
N ALA A 384 -12.84 -6.64 25.74
CA ALA A 384 -13.85 -7.67 25.57
C ALA A 384 -13.92 -8.61 26.79
N THR A 385 -12.79 -8.99 27.36
CA THR A 385 -12.73 -9.80 28.60
C THR A 385 -13.37 -9.07 29.78
N GLN A 386 -13.03 -7.78 29.98
CA GLN A 386 -13.65 -6.96 31.03
C GLN A 386 -15.17 -6.86 30.84
N GLN A 387 -15.62 -6.73 29.59
CA GLN A 387 -17.02 -6.59 29.27
C GLN A 387 -17.79 -7.90 29.44
N LEU A 388 -17.20 -9.03 29.03
CA LEU A 388 -17.77 -10.36 29.21
C LEU A 388 -18.01 -10.66 30.69
N ALA A 389 -17.04 -10.34 31.55
CA ALA A 389 -17.18 -10.47 33.00
C ALA A 389 -18.30 -9.60 33.59
N ARG A 390 -18.60 -8.43 32.99
CA ARG A 390 -19.73 -7.58 33.38
C ARG A 390 -21.07 -8.09 32.86
N MET A 391 -21.11 -8.74 31.69
CA MET A 391 -22.33 -9.34 31.15
C MET A 391 -22.69 -10.65 31.85
N ASN A 392 -21.69 -11.36 32.39
CA ASN A 392 -21.85 -12.64 33.07
C ASN A 392 -21.38 -12.57 34.53
N PRO A 393 -21.90 -11.66 35.36
CA PRO A 393 -21.52 -11.64 36.77
C PRO A 393 -21.94 -12.96 37.43
N ALA A 394 -21.15 -13.42 38.39
CA ALA A 394 -21.49 -14.63 39.12
C ALA A 394 -22.79 -14.47 39.92
N ARG A 395 -23.02 -13.27 40.48
CA ARG A 395 -24.16 -12.93 41.34
C ARG A 395 -24.63 -11.50 41.06
N ARG A 396 -25.94 -11.28 41.18
CA ARG A 396 -26.58 -9.96 41.18
C ARG A 396 -27.44 -9.83 42.42
N MET A 397 -27.48 -8.65 43.03
CA MET A 397 -28.37 -8.37 44.15
C MET A 397 -28.90 -6.95 44.10
N THR A 398 -30.12 -6.76 44.59
CA THR A 398 -30.70 -5.45 44.86
C THR A 398 -30.87 -5.34 46.36
N VAL A 399 -30.18 -4.38 46.98
CA VAL A 399 -30.17 -4.19 48.43
C VAL A 399 -30.85 -2.88 48.79
N THR A 400 -31.76 -2.94 49.76
CA THR A 400 -32.33 -1.77 50.42
C THR A 400 -31.58 -1.54 51.72
N LEU A 401 -30.94 -0.38 51.83
CA LEU A 401 -30.06 0.03 52.91
C LEU A 401 -30.68 1.19 53.69
N ARG A 402 -30.35 1.27 54.99
CA ARG A 402 -30.65 2.45 55.82
C ARG A 402 -29.66 3.59 55.53
N ALA A 403 -29.35 4.40 56.54
CA ALA A 403 -28.41 5.52 56.46
C ALA A 403 -26.98 5.14 55.96
N MET A 404 -26.60 3.86 56.00
CA MET A 404 -25.33 3.43 55.40
C MET A 404 -25.25 3.75 53.90
N GLY A 405 -26.38 3.77 53.20
CA GLY A 405 -26.43 4.14 51.78
C GLY A 405 -25.88 5.54 51.47
N PHE A 406 -25.81 6.46 52.44
CA PHE A 406 -25.13 7.75 52.26
C PHE A 406 -23.64 7.61 51.94
N LEU A 407 -22.97 6.56 52.46
CA LEU A 407 -21.57 6.30 52.18
C LEU A 407 -21.34 5.75 50.77
N LEU A 408 -22.39 5.32 50.07
CA LEU A 408 -22.30 4.84 48.69
C LEU A 408 -22.45 5.96 47.66
N ILE A 409 -22.82 7.17 48.09
CA ILE A 409 -22.96 8.31 47.17
C ILE A 409 -21.58 8.69 46.64
N GLY A 410 -21.42 8.62 45.32
CA GLY A 410 -20.15 8.89 44.65
C GLY A 410 -19.19 7.70 44.64
N GLU A 411 -19.57 6.57 45.23
CA GLU A 411 -18.84 5.31 45.12
C GLU A 411 -19.34 4.50 43.92
N ILE A 412 -18.42 3.79 43.26
CA ILE A 412 -18.75 2.91 42.12
C ILE A 412 -18.57 1.43 42.44
N ARG A 413 -18.01 1.15 43.62
CA ARG A 413 -17.63 -0.19 44.10
C ARG A 413 -17.94 -0.31 45.58
N VAL A 414 -18.34 -1.49 46.01
CA VAL A 414 -18.61 -1.79 47.42
C VAL A 414 -18.26 -3.24 47.73
N ALA A 415 -17.75 -3.52 48.92
CA ALA A 415 -17.60 -4.89 49.40
C ALA A 415 -18.89 -5.32 50.10
N VAL A 416 -19.32 -6.56 49.88
CA VAL A 416 -20.46 -7.16 50.61
C VAL A 416 -19.93 -8.26 51.52
N ASN A 417 -20.21 -8.13 52.81
CA ASN A 417 -19.82 -9.07 53.85
C ASN A 417 -21.06 -9.67 54.53
N ILE A 418 -21.50 -10.81 54.00
CA ILE A 418 -22.59 -11.65 54.51
C ILE A 418 -22.10 -13.11 54.53
N PRO A 419 -21.35 -13.51 55.57
CA PRO A 419 -20.71 -14.83 55.61
C PRO A 419 -21.67 -16.01 55.45
N ARG A 420 -22.92 -15.88 55.94
CA ARG A 420 -23.95 -16.93 55.78
C ARG A 420 -24.33 -17.23 54.32
N LEU A 421 -24.10 -16.30 53.39
CA LEU A 421 -24.30 -16.49 51.95
C LEU A 421 -23.00 -16.78 51.20
N GLY A 422 -21.91 -17.04 51.94
CA GLY A 422 -20.57 -17.20 51.40
C GLY A 422 -20.00 -15.91 50.80
N LEU A 423 -20.50 -14.74 51.21
CA LEU A 423 -19.99 -13.44 50.80
C LEU A 423 -19.06 -12.90 51.88
N ASN A 424 -17.75 -13.14 51.76
CA ASN A 424 -16.73 -12.65 52.69
C ASN A 424 -15.95 -11.50 52.04
N ASN A 425 -16.36 -10.25 52.30
CA ASN A 425 -15.81 -9.06 51.63
C ASN A 425 -15.74 -9.19 50.10
N VAL A 426 -16.76 -9.81 49.49
CA VAL A 426 -16.80 -10.01 48.04
C VAL A 426 -17.07 -8.65 47.38
N PRO A 427 -16.30 -8.26 46.36
CA PRO A 427 -16.48 -6.97 45.74
C PRO A 427 -17.64 -6.96 44.73
N PHE A 428 -18.39 -5.87 44.72
CA PHE A 428 -19.49 -5.59 43.80
C PHE A 428 -19.31 -4.22 43.14
N TRP A 429 -19.75 -4.12 41.89
CA TRP A 429 -20.01 -2.86 41.21
C TRP A 429 -21.37 -2.32 41.63
N ILE A 430 -21.46 -1.01 41.85
CA ILE A 430 -22.74 -0.31 42.00
C ILE A 430 -23.21 0.06 40.60
N ASP A 431 -24.33 -0.51 40.17
CA ASP A 431 -24.95 -0.25 38.85
C ASP A 431 -25.96 0.88 38.94
N SER A 432 -26.74 0.91 40.02
CA SER A 432 -27.66 1.98 40.32
C SER A 432 -27.67 2.27 41.81
N LEU A 433 -27.89 3.54 42.17
CA LEU A 433 -28.15 3.97 43.53
C LEU A 433 -29.31 4.97 43.50
N SER A 434 -30.35 4.69 44.29
CA SER A 434 -31.51 5.55 44.42
C SER A 434 -31.87 5.78 45.88
N PHE A 435 -32.48 6.94 46.15
CA PHE A 435 -32.96 7.32 47.48
C PHE A 435 -34.41 7.77 47.38
N ASP A 436 -35.27 7.17 48.19
CA ASP A 436 -36.72 7.42 48.22
C ASP A 436 -37.15 8.44 49.30
N GLY A 437 -36.19 8.99 50.06
CA GLY A 437 -36.43 9.87 51.20
C GLY A 437 -36.27 9.19 52.56
N THR A 438 -36.26 7.86 52.60
CA THR A 438 -36.10 7.06 53.84
C THR A 438 -34.99 6.02 53.71
N ASN A 439 -35.00 5.22 52.64
CA ASN A 439 -34.04 4.16 52.38
C ASN A 439 -33.31 4.37 51.06
N PHE A 440 -32.12 3.78 50.96
CA PHE A 440 -31.37 3.69 49.72
C PHE A 440 -31.59 2.34 49.08
N THR A 441 -31.82 2.29 47.78
CA THR A 441 -31.83 1.05 47.01
C THR A 441 -30.65 1.05 46.06
N ALA A 442 -29.80 0.02 46.17
CA ALA A 442 -28.62 -0.15 45.34
C ALA A 442 -28.69 -1.47 44.55
N ASP A 443 -28.49 -1.38 43.24
CA ASP A 443 -28.31 -2.54 42.37
C ASP A 443 -26.82 -2.87 42.28
N LEU A 444 -26.47 -4.10 42.64
CA LEU A 444 -25.10 -4.57 42.76
C LEU A 444 -24.84 -5.74 41.81
N LEU A 445 -23.72 -5.66 41.09
CA LEU A 445 -23.23 -6.71 40.20
C LEU A 445 -21.89 -7.22 40.73
N GLN A 446 -21.74 -8.53 40.95
CA GLN A 446 -20.49 -9.06 41.48
C GLN A 446 -19.34 -8.74 40.52
N ALA A 447 -18.29 -8.14 41.05
CA ALA A 447 -17.10 -7.83 40.27
C ALA A 447 -16.23 -9.08 40.09
N ASP A 448 -15.57 -9.18 38.94
CA ASP A 448 -14.47 -10.10 38.71
C ASP A 448 -13.16 -9.29 38.60
N PRO A 449 -12.40 -9.15 39.71
CA PRO A 449 -11.12 -8.47 39.70
C PRO A 449 -10.10 -9.11 38.76
N ALA A 450 -10.15 -10.44 38.60
CA ALA A 450 -9.18 -11.17 37.80
C ALA A 450 -9.37 -10.88 36.31
N ALA A 451 -10.61 -10.79 35.83
CA ALA A 451 -10.91 -10.39 34.45
C ALA A 451 -10.37 -8.99 34.08
N ILE A 452 -10.19 -8.11 35.06
CA ILE A 452 -9.68 -6.74 34.86
C ILE A 452 -8.15 -6.67 35.07
N ALA A 453 -7.61 -7.45 35.99
CA ALA A 453 -6.18 -7.44 36.32
C ALA A 453 -5.33 -8.30 35.39
N ASP A 454 -5.89 -9.37 34.81
CA ASP A 454 -5.17 -10.30 33.96
C ASP A 454 -5.00 -9.76 32.53
N ILE A 455 -3.83 -9.16 32.29
CA ILE A 455 -3.35 -8.72 30.97
C ILE A 455 -2.12 -9.54 30.62
N SER A 456 -2.34 -10.81 30.30
CA SER A 456 -1.30 -11.76 29.93
C SER A 456 -1.18 -11.93 28.41
N ILE A 457 0.03 -12.28 27.96
CA ILE A 457 0.34 -12.50 26.54
C ILE A 457 -0.60 -13.55 25.92
N ALA A 458 -0.96 -14.58 26.68
CA ALA A 458 -1.86 -15.65 26.23
C ALA A 458 -3.28 -15.17 25.87
N ARG A 459 -3.71 -14.01 26.36
CA ARG A 459 -5.05 -13.45 26.10
C ARG A 459 -5.07 -12.35 25.04
N GLU A 460 -3.91 -11.94 24.50
CA GLU A 460 -3.91 -10.89 23.48
C GLU A 460 -4.48 -11.36 22.14
N GLY A 461 -4.45 -12.67 21.86
CA GLY A 461 -4.79 -13.21 20.54
C GLY A 461 -3.67 -12.98 19.52
N SER A 462 -4.02 -13.09 18.24
CA SER A 462 -3.11 -12.91 17.11
C SER A 462 -3.41 -11.63 16.34
N PRO A 463 -2.38 -10.96 15.77
CA PRO A 463 -2.61 -9.82 14.88
C PRO A 463 -3.29 -10.29 13.59
N HIS A 464 -3.98 -9.35 12.93
CA HIS A 464 -4.58 -9.66 11.64
C HIS A 464 -3.48 -9.85 10.57
N PRO A 465 -3.60 -10.81 9.63
CA PRO A 465 -2.64 -10.93 8.55
C PRO A 465 -2.58 -9.64 7.73
N THR A 466 -1.37 -9.20 7.41
CA THR A 466 -1.13 -8.05 6.54
C THR A 466 -1.70 -8.37 5.14
N PRO A 467 -2.46 -7.44 4.52
CA PRO A 467 -2.91 -7.59 3.15
C PRO A 467 -1.71 -7.88 2.23
N GLN A 468 -1.79 -8.96 1.45
CA GLN A 468 -0.80 -9.23 0.41
C GLN A 468 -1.22 -8.49 -0.86
N ASP A 469 -0.26 -7.77 -1.44
CA ASP A 469 -0.49 -7.12 -2.72
C ASP A 469 -0.68 -8.20 -3.79
N VAL A 470 -1.84 -8.19 -4.44
CA VAL A 470 -2.06 -9.02 -5.62
C VAL A 470 -1.26 -8.39 -6.73
N SER A 471 -0.11 -9.00 -7.08
CA SER A 471 0.65 -8.53 -8.23
C SER A 471 -0.22 -8.68 -9.47
N SER A 472 -0.65 -7.58 -10.06
CA SER A 472 -1.06 -7.56 -11.46
C SER A 472 0.20 -7.93 -12.24
N GLY A 473 0.28 -9.18 -12.70
CA GLY A 473 1.49 -9.69 -13.34
C GLY A 473 1.95 -8.74 -14.43
N THR A 474 3.22 -8.34 -14.40
CA THR A 474 3.84 -7.61 -15.51
C THR A 474 3.72 -8.53 -16.72
N ALA A 475 2.91 -8.15 -17.71
CA ALA A 475 2.80 -8.94 -18.93
C ALA A 475 4.21 -9.08 -19.52
N THR A 476 4.71 -10.31 -19.64
CA THR A 476 6.01 -10.54 -20.26
C THR A 476 5.91 -10.13 -21.72
N VAL A 477 6.55 -9.02 -22.07
CA VAL A 477 6.58 -8.53 -23.46
C VAL A 477 7.86 -9.02 -24.14
N SER A 478 7.75 -9.62 -25.33
CA SER A 478 8.88 -10.18 -26.07
C SER A 478 8.70 -10.09 -27.59
N THR A 479 9.81 -10.00 -28.32
CA THR A 479 9.87 -10.00 -29.79
C THR A 479 10.60 -11.23 -30.35
N PRO A 480 10.08 -12.47 -30.19
CA PRO A 480 10.71 -13.65 -30.77
C PRO A 480 10.99 -13.47 -32.27
N ILE A 481 12.24 -13.72 -32.68
CA ILE A 481 12.63 -13.72 -34.10
C ILE A 481 12.27 -15.09 -34.67
N THR A 482 11.44 -15.12 -35.71
CA THR A 482 11.05 -16.36 -36.41
C THR A 482 11.90 -16.60 -37.64
N ALA A 483 12.37 -15.55 -38.32
CA ALA A 483 13.22 -15.68 -39.49
C ALA A 483 14.20 -14.52 -39.61
N VAL A 484 15.41 -14.84 -40.08
CA VAL A 484 16.42 -13.88 -40.52
C VAL A 484 16.84 -14.29 -41.92
N THR A 485 16.62 -13.42 -42.91
CA THR A 485 16.90 -13.71 -44.32
C THR A 485 17.81 -12.64 -44.92
N VAL A 486 18.82 -13.06 -45.67
CA VAL A 486 19.66 -12.16 -46.47
C VAL A 486 19.02 -12.05 -47.85
N VAL A 487 18.51 -10.87 -48.18
CA VAL A 487 17.81 -10.60 -49.44
C VAL A 487 18.79 -10.00 -50.44
N THR A 488 18.95 -10.64 -51.59
CA THR A 488 19.87 -10.24 -52.67
C THR A 488 19.16 -9.98 -54.00
N SER A 489 17.86 -10.28 -54.10
CA SER A 489 17.05 -10.16 -55.31
C SER A 489 16.42 -8.77 -55.52
N GLU A 490 16.47 -7.90 -54.51
CA GLU A 490 15.76 -6.61 -54.47
C GLU A 490 16.71 -5.40 -54.51
N GLY A 491 17.93 -5.58 -55.05
CA GLY A 491 18.97 -4.55 -55.12
C GLY A 491 20.20 -4.90 -54.28
N PRO A 492 20.93 -3.92 -53.72
CA PRO A 492 22.04 -4.17 -52.81
C PRO A 492 21.62 -5.07 -51.64
N PRO A 493 22.49 -5.98 -51.15
CA PRO A 493 22.10 -6.96 -50.15
C PRO A 493 21.71 -6.30 -48.84
N PHE A 494 20.64 -6.79 -48.21
CA PHE A 494 20.20 -6.37 -46.88
C PHE A 494 19.68 -7.57 -46.08
N ILE A 495 19.58 -7.41 -44.76
CA ILE A 495 19.00 -8.43 -43.87
C ILE A 495 17.56 -8.03 -43.56
N ARG A 496 16.62 -8.97 -43.75
CA ARG A 496 15.25 -8.89 -43.26
C ARG A 496 15.08 -9.78 -42.03
N VAL A 497 14.49 -9.24 -40.99
CA VAL A 497 14.20 -9.91 -39.72
C VAL A 497 12.71 -9.89 -39.50
N GLU A 498 12.13 -11.08 -39.36
CA GLU A 498 10.70 -11.28 -39.13
C GLU A 498 10.49 -12.00 -37.82
N GLY A 499 9.38 -11.69 -37.15
CA GLY A 499 9.07 -12.27 -35.86
C GLY A 499 7.63 -12.03 -35.41
N THR A 500 7.34 -12.55 -34.23
CA THR A 500 6.04 -12.39 -33.57
C THR A 500 6.14 -11.34 -32.47
N VAL A 501 5.04 -10.63 -32.25
CA VAL A 501 4.87 -9.74 -31.10
C VAL A 501 4.11 -10.49 -30.02
N GLN A 502 4.75 -10.68 -28.87
CA GLN A 502 4.07 -11.14 -27.66
C GLN A 502 3.97 -9.94 -26.70
N GLY A 503 2.81 -9.27 -26.66
CA GLY A 503 2.60 -8.06 -25.85
C GLY A 503 1.16 -7.55 -25.91
N GLN A 504 0.82 -6.60 -25.03
CA GLN A 504 -0.49 -5.93 -25.03
C GLN A 504 -0.58 -4.84 -26.11
N PRO A 505 -1.79 -4.37 -26.48
CA PRO A 505 -1.96 -3.24 -27.39
C PRO A 505 -1.22 -1.99 -26.87
N GLY A 506 -0.44 -1.32 -27.72
CA GLY A 506 0.27 -0.06 -27.39
C GLY A 506 1.81 -0.15 -27.43
N PHE A 507 2.39 -1.35 -27.31
CA PHE A 507 3.85 -1.51 -27.36
C PHE A 507 4.39 -1.49 -28.81
N ARG A 508 5.47 -0.75 -29.06
CA ARG A 508 6.14 -0.68 -30.38
C ARG A 508 7.41 -1.51 -30.41
N ALA A 509 7.44 -2.52 -31.28
CA ALA A 509 8.66 -3.27 -31.56
C ALA A 509 9.66 -2.40 -32.36
N MET A 510 10.94 -2.53 -32.04
CA MET A 510 12.06 -1.91 -32.74
C MET A 510 13.09 -2.97 -33.12
N GLY A 511 13.75 -2.78 -34.27
CA GLY A 511 14.87 -3.59 -34.74
C GLY A 511 16.15 -2.77 -34.84
N GLN A 512 17.29 -3.36 -34.50
CA GLN A 512 18.60 -2.74 -34.66
C GLN A 512 19.62 -3.73 -35.23
N TYR A 513 20.63 -3.22 -35.92
CA TYR A 513 21.73 -4.00 -36.48
C TYR A 513 23.09 -3.31 -36.26
N ARG A 514 24.17 -4.09 -36.31
CA ARG A 514 25.56 -3.61 -36.31
C ARG A 514 26.49 -4.61 -37.00
N ILE A 515 27.72 -4.20 -37.28
CA ILE A 515 28.77 -5.13 -37.72
C ILE A 515 29.10 -6.08 -36.56
N SER A 516 29.26 -7.38 -36.83
CA SER A 516 29.55 -8.38 -35.81
C SER A 516 30.82 -8.00 -35.03
N GLY A 517 30.74 -8.06 -33.70
CA GLY A 517 31.84 -7.76 -32.78
C GLY A 517 32.32 -6.29 -32.70
N THR A 518 31.82 -5.37 -33.55
CA THR A 518 32.29 -3.97 -33.58
C THR A 518 31.20 -2.95 -33.97
N GLY A 519 31.26 -1.75 -33.41
CA GLY A 519 30.41 -0.62 -33.83
C GLY A 519 29.14 -0.39 -33.01
N ARG A 520 28.49 0.75 -33.29
CA ARG A 520 27.24 1.17 -32.65
C ARG A 520 26.03 0.47 -33.29
N TRP A 521 25.01 0.22 -32.48
CA TRP A 521 23.70 -0.23 -32.98
C TRP A 521 23.05 0.86 -33.83
N VAL A 522 22.50 0.47 -34.97
CA VAL A 522 21.77 1.32 -35.91
C VAL A 522 20.36 0.79 -36.06
N ASP A 523 19.38 1.68 -36.13
CA ASP A 523 17.97 1.30 -36.26
C ASP A 523 17.69 0.69 -37.65
N MET A 524 16.89 -0.37 -37.64
CA MET A 524 16.35 -0.99 -38.85
C MET A 524 15.09 -0.25 -39.30
N ILE A 525 14.78 -0.38 -40.59
CA ILE A 525 13.59 0.20 -41.22
C ILE A 525 12.45 -0.81 -41.04
N ARG A 526 11.32 -0.36 -40.49
CA ARG A 526 10.12 -1.20 -40.35
C ARG A 526 9.44 -1.40 -41.70
N GLU A 527 8.98 -2.60 -41.96
CA GLU A 527 8.15 -2.97 -43.11
C GLU A 527 6.73 -3.34 -42.66
N ASP A 528 5.79 -3.35 -43.60
CA ASP A 528 4.42 -3.77 -43.35
C ASP A 528 4.36 -5.26 -43.00
N ALA A 529 3.62 -5.60 -41.94
CA ALA A 529 3.42 -6.96 -41.47
C ALA A 529 1.99 -7.15 -40.98
N ALA A 530 1.49 -8.39 -41.00
CA ALA A 530 0.16 -8.71 -40.48
C ALA A 530 0.07 -8.47 -38.96
N THR A 531 -1.15 -8.30 -38.45
CA THR A 531 -1.40 -8.09 -37.02
C THR A 531 -0.76 -9.19 -36.18
N GLY A 532 0.02 -8.82 -35.16
CA GLY A 532 0.76 -9.76 -34.29
C GLY A 532 2.14 -10.17 -34.82
N LEU A 533 2.54 -9.69 -36.00
CA LEU A 533 3.86 -9.89 -36.58
C LEU A 533 4.62 -8.57 -36.72
N TYR A 534 5.94 -8.66 -36.86
CA TYR A 534 6.78 -7.54 -37.27
C TYR A 534 7.73 -7.97 -38.39
N SER A 535 8.09 -7.02 -39.25
CA SER A 535 9.19 -7.14 -40.22
C SER A 535 10.07 -5.90 -40.14
N PHE A 536 11.38 -6.11 -40.08
CA PHE A 536 12.40 -5.08 -40.14
C PHE A 536 13.43 -5.41 -41.20
N ARG A 537 13.88 -4.41 -41.97
CA ARG A 537 15.02 -4.53 -42.88
C ARG A 537 16.15 -3.60 -42.51
N THR A 538 17.39 -4.03 -42.74
CA THR A 538 18.55 -3.13 -42.66
C THR A 538 18.61 -2.19 -43.86
N ALA A 539 19.41 -1.13 -43.75
CA ALA A 539 19.89 -0.43 -44.95
C ALA A 539 20.80 -1.34 -45.79
N PRO A 540 21.15 -0.96 -47.05
CA PRO A 540 22.13 -1.68 -47.86
C PRO A 540 23.41 -2.01 -47.09
N LEU A 541 23.81 -3.28 -47.13
CA LEU A 541 24.98 -3.81 -46.42
C LEU A 541 26.14 -4.07 -47.39
N ALA A 542 27.34 -4.18 -46.83
CA ALA A 542 28.52 -4.52 -47.61
C ALA A 542 28.62 -6.03 -47.81
N ASP A 543 29.08 -6.44 -48.99
CA ASP A 543 29.36 -7.84 -49.31
C ASP A 543 30.52 -8.39 -48.46
N LEU A 544 30.48 -9.70 -48.15
CA LEU A 544 31.47 -10.43 -47.36
C LEU A 544 31.72 -9.85 -45.97
N ARG A 545 30.63 -9.44 -45.30
CA ARG A 545 30.66 -8.99 -43.90
C ARG A 545 29.60 -9.69 -43.06
N GLU A 546 29.93 -9.81 -41.79
CA GLU A 546 29.11 -10.43 -40.77
C GLU A 546 28.42 -9.36 -39.92
N TYR A 547 27.12 -9.54 -39.63
CA TYR A 547 26.30 -8.58 -38.89
C TYR A 547 25.56 -9.23 -37.72
N ASP A 548 25.37 -8.46 -36.65
CA ASP A 548 24.46 -8.80 -35.55
C ASP A 548 23.15 -8.03 -35.72
N VAL A 549 22.03 -8.70 -35.46
CA VAL A 549 20.69 -8.08 -35.44
C VAL A 549 20.03 -8.33 -34.09
N ARG A 550 19.21 -7.39 -33.63
CA ARG A 550 18.38 -7.57 -32.44
C ARG A 550 17.02 -6.91 -32.57
N THR A 551 16.03 -7.46 -31.90
CA THR A 551 14.68 -6.91 -31.78
C THR A 551 14.29 -6.80 -30.31
N PHE A 552 13.52 -5.77 -29.97
CA PHE A 552 13.04 -5.49 -28.61
C PHE A 552 11.87 -4.52 -28.64
N PHE A 553 11.20 -4.36 -27.50
CA PHE A 553 10.32 -3.23 -27.22
C PHE A 553 11.09 -2.11 -26.55
N GLY A 554 10.86 -0.88 -27.00
CA GLY A 554 11.51 0.29 -26.44
C GLY A 554 10.91 1.58 -26.98
N GLN A 555 11.22 2.67 -26.28
CA GLN A 555 10.77 4.01 -26.63
C GLN A 555 11.97 4.97 -26.63
N ARG A 556 11.87 6.03 -27.44
CA ARG A 556 12.81 7.15 -27.37
C ARG A 556 12.22 8.22 -26.45
N MET A 557 12.93 8.55 -25.38
CA MET A 557 12.51 9.52 -24.38
C MET A 557 13.52 10.69 -24.28
N GLY A 558 13.03 11.86 -23.85
CA GLY A 558 13.83 13.08 -23.66
C GLY A 558 14.09 13.87 -24.94
N ALA A 559 14.54 15.13 -24.79
CA ALA A 559 14.86 16.04 -25.90
C ALA A 559 15.99 15.50 -26.81
N ASP A 560 16.85 14.63 -26.27
CA ASP A 560 17.98 13.99 -26.96
C ASP A 560 17.59 12.64 -27.62
N GLY A 561 16.34 12.18 -27.45
CA GLY A 561 15.83 10.96 -28.08
C GLY A 561 16.53 9.67 -27.63
N GLN A 562 16.91 9.58 -26.36
CA GLN A 562 17.60 8.44 -25.77
C GLN A 562 16.71 7.19 -25.81
N LEU A 563 17.27 6.06 -26.26
CA LEU A 563 16.56 4.79 -26.33
C LEU A 563 16.51 4.13 -24.95
N VAL A 564 15.30 3.85 -24.47
CA VAL A 564 15.02 3.06 -23.27
C VAL A 564 14.43 1.72 -23.71
N LEU A 565 15.04 0.61 -23.25
CA LEU A 565 14.55 -0.73 -23.54
C LEU A 565 13.50 -1.14 -22.52
N GLU A 566 12.34 -1.57 -23.01
CA GLU A 566 11.21 -2.07 -22.21
C GLU A 566 11.14 -3.61 -22.18
N SER A 567 11.86 -4.28 -23.08
CA SER A 567 12.03 -5.73 -23.07
C SER A 567 13.49 -6.16 -23.22
N THR A 568 13.81 -7.38 -22.78
CA THR A 568 15.09 -8.01 -23.08
C THR A 568 15.25 -8.18 -24.59
N PRO A 569 16.38 -7.73 -25.20
CA PRO A 569 16.60 -7.91 -26.63
C PRO A 569 16.74 -9.38 -27.02
N VAL A 570 16.07 -9.74 -28.11
CA VAL A 570 16.29 -11.00 -28.80
C VAL A 570 17.30 -10.73 -29.91
N SER A 571 18.47 -11.36 -29.87
CA SER A 571 19.55 -11.12 -30.83
C SER A 571 19.93 -12.36 -31.62
N VAL A 572 20.19 -12.18 -32.91
CA VAL A 572 20.87 -13.16 -33.76
C VAL A 572 22.21 -12.56 -34.15
N THR A 573 23.29 -13.23 -33.77
CA THR A 573 24.65 -12.80 -34.06
C THR A 573 25.21 -13.62 -35.22
N GLY A 574 26.11 -13.01 -35.98
CA GLY A 574 26.89 -13.71 -36.99
C GLY A 574 26.17 -14.03 -38.30
N VAL A 575 25.38 -13.08 -38.80
CA VAL A 575 24.70 -13.21 -40.09
C VAL A 575 25.65 -12.82 -41.21
N ASP A 576 26.10 -13.81 -41.99
CA ASP A 576 26.95 -13.61 -43.17
C ASP A 576 26.18 -13.02 -44.35
N VAL A 577 26.62 -11.85 -44.83
CA VAL A 577 26.03 -11.19 -46.00
C VAL A 577 26.88 -11.46 -47.22
N VAL A 578 26.33 -12.27 -48.14
CA VAL A 578 26.92 -12.60 -49.43
C VAL A 578 26.00 -12.10 -50.54
N ALA A 579 26.46 -11.12 -51.32
CA ALA A 579 25.66 -10.43 -52.33
C ALA A 579 25.24 -11.35 -53.50
N ASN A 580 26.11 -12.27 -53.91
CA ASN A 580 25.81 -13.27 -54.91
C ASN A 580 26.21 -14.66 -54.43
N ASN A 581 25.22 -15.47 -54.02
CA ASN A 581 25.44 -16.84 -53.57
C ASN A 581 25.43 -17.89 -54.69
N THR A 582 25.31 -17.47 -55.96
CA THR A 582 25.32 -18.38 -57.10
C THR A 582 26.75 -18.57 -57.61
N ALA A 583 27.27 -19.79 -57.49
CA ALA A 583 28.56 -20.16 -58.04
C ALA A 583 28.55 -20.08 -59.59
N PRO A 584 29.68 -19.71 -60.23
CA PRO A 584 29.84 -19.91 -61.67
C PRO A 584 29.91 -21.41 -62.00
N ALA A 585 29.65 -21.78 -63.26
CA ALA A 585 29.85 -23.16 -63.68
C ALA A 585 31.34 -23.54 -63.67
N ASN A 586 31.60 -24.85 -63.61
CA ASN A 586 32.96 -25.37 -63.54
C ASN A 586 33.73 -25.02 -64.82
N PRO A 587 35.00 -24.60 -64.73
CA PRO A 587 35.83 -24.39 -65.91
C PRO A 587 36.04 -25.72 -66.65
N VAL A 588 35.95 -25.72 -67.97
CA VAL A 588 36.14 -26.91 -68.80
C VAL A 588 37.60 -27.02 -69.21
N LEU A 589 38.24 -28.14 -68.89
CA LEU A 589 39.62 -28.38 -69.31
C LEU A 589 39.66 -28.70 -70.82
N VAL A 590 40.44 -27.93 -71.58
CA VAL A 590 40.64 -28.15 -73.01
C VAL A 590 41.87 -29.03 -73.25
N SER A 591 43.00 -28.69 -72.63
CA SER A 591 44.21 -29.52 -72.66
C SER A 591 45.14 -29.19 -71.49
N ALA A 592 45.96 -30.16 -71.09
CA ALA A 592 47.01 -29.97 -70.10
C ALA A 592 48.25 -30.77 -70.47
N THR A 593 49.41 -30.11 -70.56
CA THR A 593 50.68 -30.73 -70.92
C THR A 593 51.79 -30.34 -69.95
N GLY A 594 52.67 -31.28 -69.62
CA GLY A 594 53.78 -31.08 -68.69
C GLY A 594 54.28 -32.40 -68.10
N ALA A 595 55.44 -32.36 -67.45
CA ALA A 595 56.04 -33.48 -66.73
C ALA A 595 56.65 -32.98 -65.40
N ALA A 596 56.87 -33.88 -64.43
CA ALA A 596 57.51 -33.54 -63.17
C ALA A 596 58.87 -32.86 -63.40
N GLY A 597 59.14 -31.79 -62.65
CA GLY A 597 60.33 -30.94 -62.84
C GLY A 597 60.25 -29.95 -64.01
N GLY A 598 59.19 -29.98 -64.82
CA GLY A 598 58.96 -29.08 -65.97
C GLY A 598 57.90 -28.00 -65.73
N THR A 599 57.47 -27.33 -66.80
CA THR A 599 56.37 -26.35 -66.77
C THR A 599 55.07 -27.00 -67.24
N LEU A 600 54.03 -26.93 -66.41
CA LEU A 600 52.66 -27.23 -66.77
C LEU A 600 52.11 -26.11 -67.66
N THR A 601 51.50 -26.47 -68.78
CA THR A 601 50.65 -25.59 -69.59
C THR A 601 49.23 -26.13 -69.57
N VAL A 602 48.29 -25.34 -69.05
CA VAL A 602 46.87 -25.68 -68.94
C VAL A 602 46.07 -24.74 -69.83
N LYS A 603 45.26 -25.29 -70.72
CA LYS A 603 44.26 -24.57 -71.49
C LYS A 603 42.87 -24.96 -71.01
N PHE A 604 42.04 -23.98 -70.71
CA PHE A 604 40.68 -24.20 -70.25
C PHE A 604 39.74 -23.13 -70.77
N THR A 605 38.46 -23.45 -70.77
CA THR A 605 37.38 -22.52 -71.07
C THR A 605 36.68 -22.13 -69.76
N PRO A 606 36.78 -20.87 -69.32
CA PRO A 606 35.97 -20.38 -68.21
C PRO A 606 34.49 -20.27 -68.63
N ASP A 607 33.58 -20.46 -67.69
CA ASP A 607 32.17 -20.11 -67.88
C ASP A 607 32.06 -18.59 -67.82
N LEU A 608 31.98 -17.90 -68.97
CA LEU A 608 31.90 -16.43 -69.05
C LEU A 608 30.49 -15.88 -68.75
N GLY A 609 29.65 -16.64 -68.05
CA GLY A 609 28.33 -16.19 -67.60
C GLY A 609 28.38 -15.04 -66.59
N VAL A 610 27.21 -14.54 -66.19
CA VAL A 610 27.03 -13.39 -65.27
C VAL A 610 27.68 -13.59 -63.89
N ASN A 611 27.96 -14.83 -63.49
CA ASN A 611 28.57 -15.18 -62.21
C ASN A 611 30.08 -15.37 -62.28
N TYR A 612 30.72 -15.15 -63.43
CA TYR A 612 32.16 -15.29 -63.57
C TYR A 612 32.91 -14.08 -63.05
N TRP A 613 33.98 -14.31 -62.28
CA TRP A 613 34.94 -13.27 -61.95
C TRP A 613 36.39 -13.67 -62.24
N ARG A 614 36.80 -14.87 -61.82
CA ARG A 614 38.16 -15.39 -62.03
C ARG A 614 38.24 -16.89 -61.89
N THR A 615 39.27 -17.50 -62.50
CA THR A 615 39.62 -18.92 -62.33
C THR A 615 40.97 -19.07 -61.64
N GLY A 616 41.03 -19.90 -60.60
CA GLY A 616 42.26 -20.24 -59.88
C GLY A 616 42.83 -21.57 -60.31
N LEU A 617 44.14 -21.64 -60.50
CA LEU A 617 44.89 -22.89 -60.65
C LEU A 617 45.41 -23.30 -59.27
N TYR A 618 45.03 -24.48 -58.80
CA TYR A 618 45.38 -25.04 -57.51
C TYR A 618 46.31 -26.24 -57.67
N ARG A 619 47.21 -26.44 -56.69
CA ARG A 619 48.22 -27.50 -56.67
C ARG A 619 48.25 -28.22 -55.32
N GLY A 620 48.24 -29.55 -55.36
CA GLY A 620 48.49 -30.43 -54.21
C GLY A 620 49.59 -31.42 -54.52
N ALA A 621 49.97 -32.25 -53.54
CA ALA A 621 50.90 -33.34 -53.74
C ALA A 621 50.37 -34.33 -54.81
N ALA A 622 51.25 -35.08 -55.48
CA ALA A 622 50.81 -36.11 -56.42
C ALA A 622 49.86 -37.10 -55.72
N GLY A 623 48.76 -37.46 -56.38
CA GLY A 623 47.72 -38.35 -55.85
C GLY A 623 46.81 -37.74 -54.75
N SER A 624 47.09 -36.53 -54.27
CA SER A 624 46.29 -35.89 -53.21
C SER A 624 44.88 -35.52 -53.67
N ALA A 625 43.99 -35.26 -52.72
CA ALA A 625 42.64 -34.74 -52.96
C ALA A 625 42.65 -33.20 -53.01
N PHE A 626 41.64 -32.62 -53.66
CA PHE A 626 41.53 -31.16 -53.83
C PHE A 626 41.49 -30.39 -52.50
N ALA A 627 40.95 -30.98 -51.43
CA ALA A 627 40.90 -30.35 -50.11
C ALA A 627 42.28 -29.94 -49.54
N SER A 628 43.37 -30.58 -50.02
CA SER A 628 44.75 -30.27 -49.64
C SER A 628 45.48 -29.36 -50.63
N ALA A 629 44.81 -28.93 -51.69
CA ALA A 629 45.40 -28.14 -52.76
C ALA A 629 45.53 -26.66 -52.34
N THR A 630 46.65 -26.06 -52.70
CA THR A 630 46.97 -24.63 -52.46
C THR A 630 46.86 -23.86 -53.77
N LEU A 631 46.38 -22.62 -53.71
CA LEU A 631 46.30 -21.76 -54.89
C LEU A 631 47.70 -21.45 -55.40
N VAL A 632 47.91 -21.62 -56.71
CA VAL A 632 49.15 -21.25 -57.41
C VAL A 632 49.01 -19.87 -58.05
N LYS A 633 47.92 -19.66 -58.81
CA LYS A 633 47.73 -18.44 -59.61
C LYS A 633 46.26 -18.19 -59.92
N TRP A 634 45.88 -16.92 -60.07
CA TRP A 634 44.59 -16.49 -60.61
C TRP A 634 44.70 -16.09 -62.09
N ALA A 635 43.66 -16.38 -62.86
CA ALA A 635 43.40 -15.83 -64.19
C ALA A 635 42.09 -15.03 -64.17
N TYR A 636 42.15 -13.81 -64.70
CA TYR A 636 41.01 -12.88 -64.85
C TYR A 636 40.63 -12.70 -66.32
N ASP A 637 41.12 -13.58 -67.19
CA ASP A 637 40.95 -13.48 -68.63
C ASP A 637 39.52 -13.87 -69.02
N THR A 638 38.91 -13.04 -69.86
CA THR A 638 37.54 -13.21 -70.35
C THR A 638 37.49 -13.80 -71.76
N SER A 639 38.61 -14.33 -72.25
CA SER A 639 38.70 -15.06 -73.52
C SER A 639 38.03 -16.43 -73.43
N ALA A 640 37.50 -16.92 -74.57
CA ALA A 640 36.84 -18.23 -74.65
C ALA A 640 37.78 -19.42 -74.37
N GLU A 641 39.09 -19.22 -74.54
CA GLU A 641 40.13 -20.18 -74.13
C GLU A 641 41.25 -19.41 -73.44
N VAL A 642 41.56 -19.80 -72.21
CA VAL A 642 42.58 -19.18 -71.36
C VAL A 642 43.71 -20.16 -71.14
N THR A 643 44.95 -19.69 -71.30
CA THR A 643 46.15 -20.49 -71.06
C THR A 643 46.84 -20.04 -69.77
N MET A 644 47.07 -20.97 -68.85
CA MET A 644 47.84 -20.77 -67.62
C MET A 644 49.09 -21.65 -67.61
N THR A 645 50.20 -21.12 -67.11
CA THR A 645 51.42 -21.88 -66.89
C THR A 645 51.83 -21.87 -65.42
N ALA A 646 52.38 -22.98 -64.95
CA ALA A 646 52.91 -23.13 -63.59
C ALA A 646 54.02 -24.19 -63.54
N PRO A 647 55.03 -24.07 -62.66
CA PRO A 647 56.04 -25.12 -62.50
C PRO A 647 55.47 -26.36 -61.79
N ILE A 648 55.83 -27.55 -62.29
CA ILE A 648 55.55 -28.84 -61.65
C ILE A 648 56.78 -29.21 -60.80
N PRO A 649 56.66 -29.36 -59.47
CA PRO A 649 57.77 -29.81 -58.63
C PRO A 649 58.36 -31.15 -59.12
N ALA A 650 59.67 -31.36 -58.90
CA ALA A 650 60.32 -32.63 -59.24
C ALA A 650 59.74 -33.83 -58.46
N ALA A 651 59.17 -33.60 -57.28
CA ALA A 651 58.46 -34.61 -56.49
C ALA A 651 57.06 -34.96 -57.04
N GLY A 652 56.64 -34.35 -58.16
CA GLY A 652 55.31 -34.49 -58.73
C GLY A 652 54.23 -33.65 -58.03
N ALA A 653 53.12 -33.41 -58.72
CA ALA A 653 51.98 -32.66 -58.19
C ALA A 653 50.68 -32.99 -58.93
N ARG A 654 49.56 -32.70 -58.28
CA ARG A 654 48.22 -32.75 -58.88
C ARG A 654 47.63 -31.35 -58.97
N PHE A 655 46.98 -31.04 -60.07
CA PHE A 655 46.44 -29.70 -60.34
C PHE A 655 44.93 -29.71 -60.57
N TRP A 656 44.28 -28.61 -60.20
CA TRP A 656 42.84 -28.37 -60.37
C TRP A 656 42.58 -26.93 -60.79
N LEU A 657 41.48 -26.72 -61.49
CA LEU A 657 40.92 -25.40 -61.79
C LEU A 657 39.64 -25.19 -60.98
N GLN A 658 39.44 -23.99 -60.46
CA GLN A 658 38.20 -23.62 -59.79
C GLN A 658 37.87 -22.15 -60.09
N SER A 659 36.68 -21.90 -60.61
CA SER A 659 36.18 -20.55 -60.87
C SER A 659 35.49 -19.99 -59.64
N GLN A 660 35.40 -18.67 -59.52
CA GLN A 660 34.60 -18.03 -58.48
C GLN A 660 33.98 -16.71 -58.97
N ASN A 661 32.89 -16.31 -58.32
CA ASN A 661 32.21 -15.03 -58.55
C ASN A 661 32.83 -13.89 -57.72
N GLN A 662 32.32 -12.65 -57.89
CA GLN A 662 32.80 -11.46 -57.16
C GLN A 662 32.65 -11.57 -55.64
N SER A 663 31.59 -12.24 -55.17
CA SER A 663 31.36 -12.57 -53.75
C SER A 663 32.15 -13.81 -53.30
N GLN A 664 33.19 -14.20 -54.05
CA GLN A 664 34.10 -15.31 -53.75
C GLN A 664 33.45 -16.69 -53.62
N VAL A 665 32.22 -16.86 -54.08
CA VAL A 665 31.55 -18.16 -54.13
C VAL A 665 32.16 -18.98 -55.27
N LYS A 666 32.62 -20.18 -54.91
CA LYS A 666 33.45 -21.04 -55.77
C LYS A 666 32.62 -22.08 -56.52
N SER A 667 33.00 -22.37 -57.76
CA SER A 667 32.50 -23.51 -58.53
C SER A 667 33.02 -24.83 -57.96
N GLY A 668 32.55 -25.95 -58.48
CA GLY A 668 33.25 -27.23 -58.32
C GLY A 668 34.66 -27.19 -58.92
N ALA A 669 35.54 -28.04 -58.42
CA ALA A 669 36.92 -28.13 -58.90
C ALA A 669 37.03 -29.10 -60.09
N THR A 670 37.58 -28.61 -61.20
CA THR A 670 37.89 -29.43 -62.38
C THR A 670 39.30 -29.97 -62.28
N VAL A 671 39.47 -31.29 -62.34
CA VAL A 671 40.80 -31.92 -62.32
C VAL A 671 41.54 -31.58 -63.61
N VAL A 672 42.76 -31.03 -63.48
CA VAL A 672 43.65 -30.77 -64.63
C VAL A 672 44.43 -32.04 -64.98
N GLY A 673 45.02 -32.68 -63.96
CA GLY A 673 45.85 -33.87 -64.15
C GLY A 673 46.67 -34.18 -62.91
N ASN A 674 47.17 -35.42 -62.84
CA ASN A 674 48.12 -35.88 -61.82
C ASN A 674 49.46 -36.18 -62.49
N TYR A 675 50.52 -35.53 -62.03
CA TYR A 675 51.86 -35.64 -62.58
C TYR A 675 52.78 -36.23 -61.51
N PRO A 676 52.86 -37.57 -61.36
CA PRO A 676 53.81 -38.20 -60.45
C PRO A 676 55.25 -37.97 -60.93
N ALA A 677 56.20 -38.11 -60.00
CA ALA A 677 57.64 -38.01 -60.27
C ALA A 677 58.13 -39.07 -61.25
#